data_AF-A0A6P2DEF5-F1
#
_entry.id   AF-A0A6P2DEF5-F1
#
_cell.length_a   1.000
_cell.length_b   1.000
_cell.length_c   1.000
_cell.angle_alpha   90.00
_cell.angle_beta   90.00
_cell.angle_gamma   90.00
#
_symmetry.space_group_name_H-M   'P 1'
#
loop_
_entity.id
_entity.type
_entity.pdbx_description
1 polymer ?
#
loop_
_entity_poly.entity_id
_entity_poly.type
_entity_poly.pdbx_seq_one_letter_code
_entity_poly.pdbx_strand_id
1 'polypeptide(L)'
;MRLLAIISSTLLVPATSSAAAPDFDKDVVAVLGARCLDCHSGADPKGGLDLTRRDAVLGKKGSVTPGKPDESELWKRVASDEMPPKKPLSAREKAVLKEWIAGGAKWGTDPIDPLAATTATRAGRDWWSLQPVTRPKVPDVADAPNPIDRFVRAKLRDNGMSLAPAADRRVLVRRAYFDLLGLPPTYEEVEAFANDKSPNAYEKLIDKLLASEHYGERWGRYWLDVARFAETCGYERDQVKPDVWKYRDWVIKAFNTDMPYDCFVQEQLAGDELPNANANTTVATGFIRLGTWNDEPNDPNEYKYDRLEDMVGATSTAFLGMTVKCARCHDHKFDAIRQTDYYRMAGAFWAGFIEPGPREHLGGPDAKALGHTGVFGWTDRGKEVPPIKLLKKGDPNRPGAVVEPGHLSMISALDTPFATPPASAKTTTRRLQLAQWITNPKNPLTARVWVNRVWQYHFGQGLVRTPDNFGFTGDKPTHPELLDWLASEFVQGGYTTKRLHRLILLSETYRQSSIHPKQDEYARRDAGNKFWWHAERRRLDAEALRDALLSAGGNLKLDKIGGPSFAPEIPPDALEGLSMKDNAWKASPAMEQGRRSAYIFAKRGLLPPLLTTFDLPDTTLPSCQRDVTTVPTQSLALLNNPFVHEQSVALAKRIGTKKERKEQVTHAWRSALGRDPRDAEITAALAHLEEQAKTFANRPTPDLDALASLCHVLLNTNEFMYVD
;
A
#
# COMPACT_ATOMS: atom_id res chain seq x y z
N MET A 1 -12.23 -89.45 -39.49
CA MET A 1 -10.84 -89.48 -39.97
C MET A 1 -10.53 -88.12 -40.59
N ARG A 2 -9.60 -87.36 -39.97
CA ARG A 2 -8.86 -86.16 -40.42
C ARG A 2 -8.82 -85.09 -39.30
N LEU A 3 -7.65 -85.01 -38.67
CA LEU A 3 -7.20 -83.94 -37.78
C LEU A 3 -7.22 -82.59 -38.53
N LEU A 4 -7.52 -81.49 -37.83
CA LEU A 4 -7.02 -80.17 -38.21
C LEU A 4 -6.78 -79.30 -36.98
N ALA A 5 -5.62 -78.64 -37.01
CA ALA A 5 -4.92 -77.98 -35.93
C ALA A 5 -5.53 -76.63 -35.54
N ILE A 6 -5.39 -76.31 -34.25
CA ILE A 6 -5.67 -75.01 -33.66
C ILE A 6 -4.45 -74.11 -33.91
N ILE A 7 -4.66 -72.98 -34.60
CA ILE A 7 -3.70 -71.87 -34.64
C ILE A 7 -4.44 -70.62 -34.17
N SER A 8 -4.07 -70.15 -32.98
CA SER A 8 -4.51 -68.89 -32.39
C SER A 8 -3.64 -67.76 -32.95
N SER A 9 -4.24 -66.82 -33.67
CA SER A 9 -3.56 -65.67 -34.26
C SER A 9 -3.76 -64.44 -33.37
N THR A 10 -2.76 -64.14 -32.55
CA THR A 10 -2.64 -62.88 -31.80
C THR A 10 -2.27 -61.75 -32.77
N LEU A 11 -3.23 -60.89 -33.09
CA LEU A 11 -3.00 -59.62 -33.78
C LEU A 11 -2.30 -58.64 -32.82
N LEU A 12 -1.00 -58.45 -32.99
CA LEU A 12 -0.27 -57.29 -32.46
C LEU A 12 -0.69 -56.05 -33.25
N VAL A 13 -1.37 -55.11 -32.59
CA VAL A 13 -1.50 -53.73 -33.06
C VAL A 13 -0.24 -52.96 -32.63
N PRO A 14 0.56 -52.40 -33.54
CA PRO A 14 1.65 -51.52 -33.16
C PRO A 14 1.09 -50.15 -32.78
N ALA A 15 1.15 -49.80 -31.50
CA ALA A 15 0.90 -48.46 -31.02
C ALA A 15 2.12 -47.58 -31.29
N THR A 16 2.21 -46.98 -32.48
CA THR A 16 3.10 -45.83 -32.73
C THR A 16 2.33 -44.55 -32.48
N SER A 17 2.30 -44.10 -31.22
CA SER A 17 2.00 -42.71 -30.90
C SER A 17 3.23 -41.87 -31.24
N SER A 18 3.26 -41.28 -32.44
CA SER A 18 4.19 -40.19 -32.74
C SER A 18 3.81 -39.01 -31.84
N ALA A 19 4.55 -38.78 -30.76
CA ALA A 19 4.49 -37.52 -30.05
C ALA A 19 4.77 -36.39 -31.05
N ALA A 20 3.91 -35.37 -31.08
CA ALA A 20 4.13 -34.21 -31.94
C ALA A 20 5.48 -33.55 -31.58
N ALA A 21 6.24 -33.11 -32.58
CA ALA A 21 7.50 -32.42 -32.34
C ALA A 21 7.27 -31.18 -31.46
N PRO A 22 8.19 -30.86 -30.52
CA PRO A 22 8.02 -29.71 -29.62
C PRO A 22 7.87 -28.40 -30.39
N ASP A 23 6.93 -27.56 -29.98
CA ASP A 23 6.77 -26.22 -30.49
C ASP A 23 7.85 -25.32 -29.88
N PHE A 24 8.53 -24.53 -30.71
CA PHE A 24 9.66 -23.73 -30.24
C PHE A 24 9.23 -22.69 -29.20
N ASP A 25 8.20 -21.88 -29.53
CA ASP A 25 7.79 -20.76 -28.70
C ASP A 25 7.08 -21.23 -27.42
N LYS A 26 6.38 -22.38 -27.47
CA LYS A 26 5.67 -22.92 -26.31
C LYS A 26 6.51 -23.84 -25.44
N ASP A 27 7.20 -24.81 -26.04
CA ASP A 27 7.88 -25.88 -25.30
C ASP A 27 9.36 -25.56 -25.08
N VAL A 28 10.08 -25.15 -26.13
CA VAL A 28 11.54 -24.94 -26.06
C VAL A 28 11.89 -23.66 -25.30
N VAL A 29 11.22 -22.55 -25.62
CA VAL A 29 11.42 -21.27 -24.93
C VAL A 29 11.07 -21.37 -23.46
N ALA A 30 10.08 -22.17 -23.07
CA ALA A 30 9.76 -22.41 -21.66
C ALA A 30 10.95 -23.06 -20.90
N VAL A 31 11.60 -24.06 -21.51
CA VAL A 31 12.79 -24.69 -20.91
C VAL A 31 13.98 -23.72 -20.87
N LEU A 32 14.28 -23.06 -22.00
CA LEU A 32 15.39 -22.12 -22.08
C LEU A 32 15.20 -20.95 -21.10
N GLY A 33 14.01 -20.37 -21.06
CA GLY A 33 13.66 -19.25 -20.19
C GLY A 33 13.73 -19.58 -18.71
N ALA A 34 13.37 -20.80 -18.32
CA ALA A 34 13.41 -21.24 -16.92
C ALA A 34 14.79 -21.73 -16.45
N ARG A 35 15.64 -22.22 -17.37
CA ARG A 35 16.88 -22.93 -17.01
C ARG A 35 18.16 -22.28 -17.49
N CYS A 36 18.12 -21.50 -18.57
CA CYS A 36 19.30 -21.11 -19.31
C CYS A 36 19.46 -19.59 -19.48
N LEU A 37 18.36 -18.86 -19.76
CA LEU A 37 18.43 -17.44 -20.12
C LEU A 37 18.97 -16.53 -19.00
N ASP A 38 18.84 -16.91 -17.73
CA ASP A 38 19.41 -16.15 -16.60
C ASP A 38 20.94 -16.00 -16.69
N CYS A 39 21.63 -16.94 -17.34
CA CYS A 39 23.09 -16.90 -17.53
C CYS A 39 23.51 -16.68 -18.98
N HIS A 40 22.65 -17.01 -19.93
CA HIS A 40 22.95 -17.04 -21.37
C HIS A 40 22.05 -16.07 -22.15
N SER A 41 21.84 -14.86 -21.62
CA SER A 41 21.18 -13.76 -22.32
C SER A 41 21.77 -12.41 -21.86
N GLY A 42 21.37 -11.32 -22.51
CA GLY A 42 21.76 -9.97 -22.11
C GLY A 42 23.11 -9.51 -22.67
N ALA A 43 23.69 -8.48 -22.06
CA ALA A 43 24.87 -7.80 -22.58
C ALA A 43 26.20 -8.56 -22.37
N ASP A 44 26.26 -9.50 -21.43
CA ASP A 44 27.47 -10.28 -21.09
C ASP A 44 27.10 -11.74 -20.75
N PRO A 45 26.65 -12.54 -21.73
CA PRO A 45 26.23 -13.92 -21.49
C PRO A 45 27.42 -14.81 -21.14
N LYS A 46 27.23 -15.75 -20.19
CA LYS A 46 28.28 -16.68 -19.79
C LYS A 46 28.77 -17.52 -20.96
N GLY A 47 30.09 -17.61 -21.08
CA GLY A 47 30.75 -18.31 -22.19
C GLY A 47 30.51 -17.64 -23.56
N GLY A 48 30.03 -16.39 -23.60
CA GLY A 48 29.74 -15.66 -24.83
C GLY A 48 28.56 -16.22 -25.63
N LEU A 49 27.75 -17.12 -25.04
CA LEU A 49 26.62 -17.77 -25.71
C LEU A 49 25.31 -17.09 -25.35
N ASP A 50 24.74 -16.32 -26.29
CA ASP A 50 23.40 -15.74 -26.16
C ASP A 50 22.35 -16.70 -26.73
N LEU A 51 21.66 -17.41 -25.84
CA LEU A 51 20.61 -18.36 -26.21
C LEU A 51 19.31 -17.69 -26.65
N THR A 52 19.21 -16.35 -26.59
CA THR A 52 18.04 -15.63 -27.11
C THR A 52 18.07 -15.47 -28.62
N ARG A 53 19.23 -15.65 -29.27
CA ARG A 53 19.41 -15.34 -30.70
C ARG A 53 19.58 -16.59 -31.53
N ARG A 54 18.80 -16.69 -32.61
CA ARG A 54 18.87 -17.83 -33.53
C ARG A 54 20.28 -18.06 -34.06
N ASP A 55 20.96 -17.01 -34.51
CA ASP A 55 22.30 -17.13 -35.12
C ASP A 55 23.38 -17.55 -34.10
N ALA A 56 23.25 -17.15 -32.84
CA ALA A 56 24.17 -17.58 -31.78
C ALA A 56 23.99 -19.06 -31.43
N VAL A 57 22.79 -19.63 -31.61
CA VAL A 57 22.49 -21.04 -31.30
C VAL A 57 22.68 -21.95 -32.51
N LEU A 58 22.24 -21.53 -33.70
CA LEU A 58 22.18 -22.34 -34.93
C LEU A 58 23.13 -21.88 -36.04
N GLY A 59 23.87 -20.79 -35.84
CA GLY A 59 24.82 -20.28 -36.82
C GLY A 59 26.05 -21.19 -37.00
N LYS A 60 27.00 -20.77 -37.83
CA LYS A 60 28.20 -21.58 -38.18
C LYS A 60 29.05 -22.00 -36.98
N LYS A 61 29.00 -21.22 -35.88
CA LYS A 61 29.68 -21.51 -34.60
C LYS A 61 28.66 -21.72 -33.46
N GLY A 62 27.42 -22.05 -33.81
CA GLY A 62 26.32 -22.21 -32.88
C GLY A 62 26.51 -23.43 -31.97
N SER A 63 25.84 -23.40 -30.82
CA SER A 63 25.87 -24.50 -29.83
C SER A 63 24.98 -25.69 -30.22
N VAL A 64 24.15 -25.57 -31.26
CA VAL A 64 23.24 -26.62 -31.75
C VAL A 64 23.46 -26.87 -33.24
N THR A 65 23.60 -28.16 -33.58
CA THR A 65 23.59 -28.66 -34.97
C THR A 65 22.22 -29.24 -35.29
N PRO A 66 21.40 -28.59 -36.14
CA PRO A 66 20.07 -29.07 -36.50
C PRO A 66 20.05 -30.54 -36.96
N GLY A 67 19.12 -31.32 -36.41
CA GLY A 67 18.94 -32.74 -36.74
C GLY A 67 19.95 -33.68 -36.06
N LYS A 68 20.93 -33.14 -35.32
CA LYS A 68 22.03 -33.93 -34.75
C LYS A 68 22.26 -33.61 -33.26
N PRO A 69 21.44 -34.17 -32.35
CA PRO A 69 21.60 -33.95 -30.91
C PRO A 69 23.00 -34.29 -30.40
N ASP A 70 23.57 -35.42 -30.82
CA ASP A 70 24.86 -35.90 -30.31
C ASP A 70 26.06 -35.09 -30.83
N GLU A 71 25.89 -34.30 -31.91
CA GLU A 71 26.90 -33.34 -32.39
C GLU A 71 26.73 -31.96 -31.75
N SER A 72 25.59 -31.68 -31.10
CA SER A 72 25.25 -30.37 -30.52
C SER A 72 25.87 -30.17 -29.14
N GLU A 73 26.73 -29.16 -28.99
CA GLU A 73 27.40 -28.84 -27.71
C GLU A 73 26.40 -28.53 -26.59
N LEU A 74 25.32 -27.79 -26.90
CA LEU A 74 24.24 -27.52 -25.95
C LEU A 74 23.67 -28.82 -25.36
N TRP A 75 23.38 -29.79 -26.22
CA TRP A 75 22.83 -31.07 -25.78
C TRP A 75 23.84 -31.90 -25.00
N LYS A 76 25.12 -31.93 -25.40
CA LYS A 76 26.16 -32.65 -24.65
C LYS A 76 26.24 -32.18 -23.20
N ARG A 77 26.23 -30.87 -22.96
CA ARG A 77 26.27 -30.26 -21.62
C ARG A 77 24.99 -30.51 -20.81
N VAL A 78 23.83 -30.49 -21.47
CA VAL A 78 22.54 -30.79 -20.83
C VAL A 78 22.42 -32.29 -20.49
N ALA A 79 22.88 -33.16 -21.39
CA ALA A 79 22.84 -34.61 -21.20
C ALA A 79 23.77 -35.06 -20.06
N SER A 80 24.95 -34.44 -19.91
CA SER A 80 25.92 -34.71 -18.83
C SER A 80 25.59 -34.01 -17.50
N ASP A 81 24.46 -33.32 -17.40
CA ASP A 81 24.06 -32.54 -16.21
C ASP A 81 25.06 -31.44 -15.80
N GLU A 82 25.98 -31.06 -16.69
CA GLU A 82 26.87 -29.91 -16.50
C GLU A 82 26.11 -28.58 -16.56
N MET A 83 25.03 -28.53 -17.35
CA MET A 83 24.22 -27.33 -17.52
C MET A 83 22.72 -27.57 -17.27
N PRO A 84 22.07 -26.76 -16.40
CA PRO A 84 22.65 -25.76 -15.52
C PRO A 84 23.26 -26.39 -14.24
N PRO A 85 24.41 -25.90 -13.74
CA PRO A 85 25.29 -26.61 -12.80
C PRO A 85 24.73 -26.83 -11.39
N LYS A 86 23.65 -26.13 -10.99
CA LYS A 86 23.05 -26.26 -9.66
C LYS A 86 21.75 -27.05 -9.63
N LYS A 87 21.02 -27.09 -10.74
CA LYS A 87 19.67 -27.66 -10.83
C LYS A 87 19.47 -28.26 -12.23
N PRO A 88 20.02 -29.45 -12.49
CA PRO A 88 19.94 -30.07 -13.81
C PRO A 88 18.50 -30.25 -14.30
N LEU A 89 18.32 -30.34 -15.62
CA LEU A 89 17.01 -30.49 -16.25
C LEU A 89 16.38 -31.84 -15.86
N SER A 90 15.06 -31.83 -15.64
CA SER A 90 14.27 -33.05 -15.52
C SER A 90 14.30 -33.85 -16.83
N ALA A 91 13.98 -35.14 -16.76
CA ALA A 91 13.91 -36.00 -17.93
C ALA A 91 12.96 -35.45 -19.03
N ARG A 92 11.86 -34.82 -18.62
CA ARG A 92 10.91 -34.17 -19.54
C ARG A 92 11.52 -32.96 -20.25
N GLU A 93 12.17 -32.06 -19.50
CA GLU A 93 12.83 -30.88 -20.08
C GLU A 93 13.98 -31.29 -21.02
N LYS A 94 14.74 -32.32 -20.65
CA LYS A 94 15.76 -32.92 -21.52
C LYS A 94 15.15 -33.48 -22.80
N ALA A 95 14.03 -34.20 -22.71
CA ALA A 95 13.34 -34.74 -23.89
C ALA A 95 12.90 -33.63 -24.86
N VAL A 96 12.32 -32.54 -24.35
CA VAL A 96 11.92 -31.37 -25.16
C VAL A 96 13.10 -30.82 -25.97
N LEU A 97 14.24 -30.58 -25.32
CA LEU A 97 15.42 -30.05 -26.03
C LEU A 97 15.99 -31.07 -27.03
N LYS A 98 16.05 -32.35 -26.66
CA LYS A 98 16.58 -33.40 -27.55
C LYS A 98 15.71 -33.57 -28.80
N GLU A 99 14.41 -33.64 -28.62
CA GLU A 99 13.43 -33.82 -29.70
C GLU A 99 13.37 -32.59 -30.60
N TRP A 100 13.47 -31.39 -30.03
CA TRP A 100 13.58 -30.16 -30.82
C TRP A 100 14.83 -30.17 -31.71
N ILE A 101 16.00 -30.53 -31.16
CA ILE A 101 17.23 -30.62 -31.94
C ILE A 101 17.13 -31.71 -33.01
N ALA A 102 16.64 -32.90 -32.65
CA ALA A 102 16.45 -34.02 -33.57
C ALA A 102 15.46 -33.68 -34.70
N GLY A 103 14.42 -32.90 -34.40
CA GLY A 103 13.42 -32.39 -35.35
C GLY A 103 13.91 -31.26 -36.26
N GLY A 104 15.22 -31.00 -36.30
CA GLY A 104 15.83 -29.98 -37.16
C GLY A 104 15.93 -28.60 -36.52
N ALA A 105 15.77 -28.49 -35.19
CA ALA A 105 15.92 -27.26 -34.42
C ALA A 105 15.16 -26.06 -35.03
N LYS A 106 13.91 -26.28 -35.44
CA LYS A 106 13.06 -25.21 -36.00
C LYS A 106 12.96 -24.06 -35.00
N TRP A 107 13.31 -22.87 -35.43
CA TRP A 107 13.33 -21.67 -34.60
C TRP A 107 12.05 -20.85 -34.82
N GLY A 108 11.49 -20.31 -33.74
CA GLY A 108 10.32 -19.42 -33.74
C GLY A 108 10.74 -17.97 -33.56
N THR A 109 10.36 -17.37 -32.44
CA THR A 109 10.64 -15.95 -32.11
C THR A 109 12.15 -15.68 -31.99
N ASP A 110 12.64 -14.62 -32.64
CA ASP A 110 14.04 -14.16 -32.60
C ASP A 110 14.11 -12.62 -32.52
N PRO A 111 14.72 -12.01 -31.49
CA PRO A 111 15.24 -12.64 -30.27
C PRO A 111 14.13 -13.17 -29.35
N ILE A 112 14.42 -14.22 -28.58
CA ILE A 112 13.58 -14.60 -27.44
C ILE A 112 13.63 -13.45 -26.42
N ASP A 113 12.49 -12.84 -26.08
CA ASP A 113 12.42 -11.94 -24.93
C ASP A 113 12.34 -12.79 -23.65
N PRO A 114 13.38 -12.79 -22.79
CA PRO A 114 13.33 -13.56 -21.56
C PRO A 114 12.13 -13.15 -20.70
N LEU A 115 11.74 -11.87 -20.75
CA LEU A 115 10.69 -11.33 -19.90
C LEU A 115 9.28 -11.54 -20.45
N ALA A 116 9.09 -12.19 -21.61
CA ALA A 116 7.77 -12.36 -22.20
C ALA A 116 6.83 -13.24 -21.34
N ALA A 117 7.34 -14.38 -20.87
CA ALA A 117 6.55 -15.39 -20.16
C ALA A 117 6.97 -15.56 -18.69
N THR A 118 5.98 -15.88 -17.85
CA THR A 118 6.14 -16.20 -16.44
C THR A 118 6.71 -17.60 -16.30
N THR A 119 7.67 -17.75 -15.40
CA THR A 119 8.29 -19.04 -15.07
C THR A 119 7.97 -19.43 -13.63
N ALA A 120 8.48 -20.59 -13.19
CA ALA A 120 8.37 -21.02 -11.80
C ALA A 120 9.15 -20.13 -10.81
N THR A 121 10.00 -19.21 -11.29
CA THR A 121 10.91 -18.42 -10.45
C THR A 121 10.78 -16.92 -10.65
N ARG A 122 10.04 -16.44 -11.66
CA ARG A 122 9.81 -15.01 -11.90
C ARG A 122 8.55 -14.75 -12.75
N ALA A 123 8.00 -13.56 -12.61
CA ALA A 123 6.96 -13.02 -13.48
C ALA A 123 7.55 -12.60 -14.84
N GLY A 124 6.79 -12.89 -15.89
CA GLY A 124 6.95 -12.29 -17.21
C GLY A 124 5.93 -11.17 -17.41
N ARG A 125 5.89 -10.59 -18.62
CA ARG A 125 4.89 -9.58 -19.02
C ARG A 125 3.48 -10.16 -19.15
N ASP A 126 3.34 -11.48 -19.15
CA ASP A 126 2.09 -12.24 -19.04
C ASP A 126 1.57 -12.36 -17.59
N TRP A 127 2.29 -11.81 -16.59
CA TRP A 127 1.84 -11.84 -15.20
C TRP A 127 0.51 -11.12 -15.01
N TRP A 128 -0.32 -11.65 -14.12
CA TRP A 128 -1.73 -11.25 -13.98
C TRP A 128 -1.92 -9.73 -13.78
N SER A 129 -1.06 -9.09 -12.98
CA SER A 129 -1.18 -7.66 -12.65
C SER A 129 -0.74 -6.75 -13.80
N LEU A 130 0.05 -7.28 -14.73
CA LEU A 130 0.50 -6.59 -15.95
C LEU A 130 -0.46 -6.77 -17.12
N GLN A 131 -1.47 -7.64 -16.98
CA GLN A 131 -2.49 -7.81 -18.02
C GLN A 131 -3.48 -6.64 -17.99
N PRO A 132 -3.97 -6.17 -19.16
CA PRO A 132 -4.99 -5.13 -19.24
C PRO A 132 -6.19 -5.43 -18.32
N VAL A 133 -6.71 -4.40 -17.65
CA VAL A 133 -7.94 -4.53 -16.86
C VAL A 133 -9.11 -4.79 -17.81
N THR A 134 -9.78 -5.92 -17.65
CA THR A 134 -11.01 -6.25 -18.38
C THR A 134 -12.18 -6.18 -17.42
N ARG A 135 -13.30 -5.56 -17.82
CA ARG A 135 -14.49 -5.50 -16.95
C ARG A 135 -15.20 -6.86 -16.99
N PRO A 136 -15.13 -7.66 -15.91
CA PRO A 136 -15.77 -8.97 -15.92
C PRO A 136 -17.29 -8.82 -15.80
N LYS A 137 -18.01 -9.84 -16.28
CA LYS A 137 -19.46 -9.92 -16.11
C LYS A 137 -19.77 -10.12 -14.63
N VAL A 138 -20.65 -9.28 -14.08
CA VAL A 138 -21.11 -9.44 -12.70
C VAL A 138 -21.85 -10.78 -12.56
N PRO A 139 -21.51 -11.63 -11.59
CA PRO A 139 -22.18 -12.91 -11.39
C PRO A 139 -23.68 -12.76 -11.19
N ASP A 140 -24.44 -13.72 -11.70
CA ASP A 140 -25.89 -13.77 -11.48
C ASP A 140 -26.18 -14.48 -10.16
N VAL A 141 -26.38 -13.69 -9.11
CA VAL A 141 -26.69 -14.15 -7.76
C VAL A 141 -27.95 -13.42 -7.29
N ALA A 142 -28.98 -14.18 -6.94
CA ALA A 142 -30.25 -13.64 -6.47
C ALA A 142 -30.07 -12.85 -5.16
N ASP A 143 -30.97 -11.88 -4.93
CA ASP A 143 -31.08 -11.11 -3.69
C ASP A 143 -29.78 -10.40 -3.27
N ALA A 144 -29.01 -9.90 -4.25
CA ALA A 144 -27.79 -9.12 -4.04
C ALA A 144 -27.75 -7.93 -5.03
N PRO A 145 -28.33 -6.76 -4.69
CA PRO A 145 -28.40 -5.62 -5.62
C PRO A 145 -27.04 -4.96 -5.85
N ASN A 146 -26.12 -5.01 -4.87
CA ASN A 146 -24.78 -4.46 -5.01
C ASN A 146 -23.86 -5.48 -5.74
N PRO A 147 -23.13 -5.07 -6.80
CA PRO A 147 -22.24 -5.96 -7.53
C PRO A 147 -21.13 -6.59 -6.67
N ILE A 148 -20.63 -5.92 -5.65
CA ILE A 148 -19.61 -6.47 -4.72
C ILE A 148 -20.14 -7.75 -4.09
N ASP A 149 -21.38 -7.71 -3.58
CA ASP A 149 -22.00 -8.84 -2.90
C ASP A 149 -22.22 -10.02 -3.85
N ARG A 150 -22.45 -9.77 -5.14
CA ARG A 150 -22.57 -10.84 -6.15
C ARG A 150 -21.25 -11.59 -6.35
N PHE A 151 -20.12 -10.88 -6.43
CA PHE A 151 -18.81 -11.52 -6.53
C PHE A 151 -18.45 -12.30 -5.26
N VAL A 152 -18.65 -11.70 -4.08
CA VAL A 152 -18.33 -12.33 -2.80
C VAL A 152 -19.23 -13.54 -2.55
N ARG A 153 -20.55 -13.42 -2.73
CA ARG A 153 -21.49 -14.54 -2.57
C ARG A 153 -21.24 -15.66 -3.58
N ALA A 154 -20.85 -15.35 -4.82
CA ALA A 154 -20.46 -16.38 -5.79
C ALA A 154 -19.26 -17.18 -5.26
N LYS A 155 -18.21 -16.50 -4.77
CA LYS A 155 -17.04 -17.16 -4.19
C LYS A 155 -17.39 -18.00 -2.96
N LEU A 156 -18.23 -17.48 -2.08
CA LEU A 156 -18.68 -18.20 -0.88
C LEU A 156 -19.50 -19.45 -1.24
N ARG A 157 -20.44 -19.33 -2.18
CA ARG A 157 -21.25 -20.45 -2.67
C ARG A 157 -20.37 -21.56 -3.25
N ASP A 158 -19.37 -21.22 -4.04
CA ASP A 158 -18.43 -22.19 -4.63
C ASP A 158 -17.61 -22.94 -3.56
N ASN A 159 -17.52 -22.40 -2.34
CA ASN A 159 -16.85 -23.00 -1.19
C ASN A 159 -17.82 -23.55 -0.12
N GLY A 160 -19.13 -23.59 -0.43
CA GLY A 160 -20.15 -24.06 0.51
C GLY A 160 -20.27 -23.20 1.78
N MET A 161 -20.02 -21.89 1.65
CA MET A 161 -20.03 -20.90 2.72
C MET A 161 -21.09 -19.82 2.46
N SER A 162 -21.31 -18.96 3.45
CA SER A 162 -22.30 -17.87 3.44
C SER A 162 -21.74 -16.65 4.14
N LEU A 163 -22.33 -15.48 3.89
CA LEU A 163 -22.04 -14.26 4.64
C LEU A 163 -22.53 -14.38 6.09
N ALA A 164 -21.87 -13.67 6.99
CA ALA A 164 -22.36 -13.42 8.34
C ALA A 164 -23.64 -12.58 8.30
N PRO A 165 -24.50 -12.67 9.33
CA PRO A 165 -25.65 -11.77 9.45
C PRO A 165 -25.18 -10.31 9.47
N ALA A 166 -26.06 -9.38 9.11
CA ALA A 166 -25.77 -7.96 9.24
C ALA A 166 -25.41 -7.59 10.69
N ALA A 167 -24.44 -6.69 10.86
CA ALA A 167 -24.08 -6.18 12.16
C ALA A 167 -25.24 -5.37 12.78
N ASP A 168 -25.24 -5.28 14.12
CA ASP A 168 -26.15 -4.40 14.83
C ASP A 168 -26.00 -2.95 14.35
N ARG A 169 -27.11 -2.19 14.36
CA ARG A 169 -27.11 -0.80 13.86
C ARG A 169 -26.11 0.09 14.60
N ARG A 170 -25.87 -0.14 15.88
CA ARG A 170 -24.92 0.62 16.71
C ARG A 170 -23.48 0.33 16.30
N VAL A 171 -23.18 -0.93 15.99
CA VAL A 171 -21.89 -1.33 15.42
C VAL A 171 -21.70 -0.69 14.04
N LEU A 172 -22.72 -0.72 13.17
CA LEU A 172 -22.62 -0.16 11.81
C LEU A 172 -22.33 1.35 11.79
N VAL A 173 -23.00 2.14 12.65
CA VAL A 173 -22.73 3.58 12.72
C VAL A 173 -21.35 3.85 13.30
N ARG A 174 -20.94 3.16 14.36
CA ARG A 174 -19.59 3.28 14.93
C ARG A 174 -18.51 2.96 13.90
N ARG A 175 -18.68 1.85 13.16
CA ARG A 175 -17.79 1.41 12.09
C ARG A 175 -17.66 2.47 10.98
N ALA A 176 -18.79 2.97 10.48
CA ALA A 176 -18.79 3.98 9.42
C ALA A 176 -18.11 5.30 9.86
N TYR A 177 -18.31 5.73 11.10
CA TYR A 177 -17.67 6.93 11.65
C TYR A 177 -16.15 6.78 11.77
N PHE A 178 -15.65 5.66 12.29
CA PHE A 178 -14.20 5.43 12.36
C PHE A 178 -13.58 5.23 10.97
N ASP A 179 -14.27 4.59 10.04
CA ASP A 179 -13.75 4.36 8.69
C ASP A 179 -13.67 5.63 7.86
N LEU A 180 -14.72 6.46 7.93
CA LEU A 180 -14.78 7.67 7.11
C LEU A 180 -14.15 8.88 7.79
N LEU A 181 -14.24 9.02 9.11
CA LEU A 181 -13.78 10.21 9.83
C LEU A 181 -12.63 9.95 10.81
N GLY A 182 -12.40 8.68 11.20
CA GLY A 182 -11.44 8.34 12.26
C GLY A 182 -11.85 8.86 13.65
N LEU A 183 -13.13 9.16 13.83
CA LEU A 183 -13.70 9.73 15.06
C LEU A 183 -14.84 8.83 15.56
N PRO A 184 -15.08 8.75 16.89
CA PRO A 184 -16.28 8.12 17.40
C PRO A 184 -17.52 8.99 17.11
N PRO A 185 -18.70 8.37 16.82
CA PRO A 185 -19.98 9.10 16.83
C PRO A 185 -20.36 9.51 18.26
N THR A 186 -21.18 10.56 18.42
CA THR A 186 -21.78 10.83 19.74
C THR A 186 -22.88 9.82 20.06
N TYR A 187 -23.23 9.69 21.34
CA TYR A 187 -24.34 8.84 21.76
C TYR A 187 -25.66 9.21 21.05
N GLU A 188 -25.94 10.50 20.90
CA GLU A 188 -27.15 10.99 20.23
C GLU A 188 -27.15 10.64 18.74
N GLU A 189 -26.01 10.68 18.07
CA GLU A 189 -25.88 10.25 16.68
C GLU A 189 -26.08 8.73 16.53
N VAL A 190 -25.57 7.94 17.48
CA VAL A 190 -25.80 6.50 17.53
C VAL A 190 -27.28 6.18 17.72
N GLU A 191 -27.95 6.83 18.68
CA GLU A 191 -29.38 6.65 18.92
C GLU A 191 -30.24 7.10 17.74
N ALA A 192 -29.94 8.27 17.16
CA ALA A 192 -30.67 8.79 16.01
C ALA A 192 -30.62 7.78 14.84
N PHE A 193 -29.44 7.24 14.54
CA PHE A 193 -29.30 6.24 13.50
C PHE A 193 -29.96 4.90 13.89
N ALA A 194 -29.78 4.39 15.10
CA ALA A 194 -30.36 3.11 15.51
C ALA A 194 -31.90 3.11 15.46
N ASN A 195 -32.51 4.26 15.76
CA ASN A 195 -33.96 4.44 15.78
C ASN A 195 -34.55 4.83 14.41
N ASP A 196 -33.76 5.33 13.46
CA ASP A 196 -34.24 5.61 12.10
C ASP A 196 -34.58 4.32 11.33
N LYS A 197 -35.87 4.06 11.13
CA LYS A 197 -36.39 2.88 10.41
C LYS A 197 -36.59 3.13 8.91
N SER A 198 -36.20 4.29 8.38
CA SER A 198 -36.30 4.55 6.95
C SER A 198 -35.41 3.59 6.15
N PRO A 199 -35.87 3.10 4.98
CA PRO A 199 -35.12 2.12 4.20
C PRO A 199 -33.77 2.65 3.70
N ASN A 200 -33.62 3.98 3.59
CA ASN A 200 -32.39 4.66 3.18
C ASN A 200 -31.62 5.32 4.34
N ALA A 201 -31.92 4.98 5.61
CA ALA A 201 -31.24 5.55 6.78
C ALA A 201 -29.71 5.39 6.69
N TYR A 202 -29.25 4.22 6.26
CA TYR A 202 -27.82 3.93 6.15
C TYR A 202 -27.16 4.66 4.98
N GLU A 203 -27.85 4.78 3.84
CA GLU A 203 -27.35 5.57 2.70
C GLU A 203 -27.16 7.04 3.08
N LYS A 204 -28.16 7.63 3.75
CA LYS A 204 -28.08 9.00 4.26
C LYS A 204 -26.93 9.20 5.25
N LEU A 205 -26.68 8.22 6.11
CA LEU A 205 -25.54 8.24 7.03
C LEU A 205 -24.22 8.27 6.24
N ILE A 206 -24.03 7.38 5.28
CA ILE A 206 -22.80 7.34 4.48
C ILE A 206 -22.61 8.63 3.69
N ASP A 207 -23.67 9.16 3.09
CA ASP A 207 -23.62 10.42 2.33
C ASP A 207 -23.27 11.61 3.24
N LYS A 208 -23.82 11.67 4.47
CA LYS A 208 -23.44 12.67 5.50
C LYS A 208 -21.94 12.57 5.84
N LEU A 209 -21.44 11.37 6.08
CA LEU A 209 -20.05 11.16 6.49
C LEU A 209 -19.06 11.47 5.36
N LEU A 210 -19.36 11.07 4.12
CA LEU A 210 -18.53 11.41 2.95
C LEU A 210 -18.51 12.91 2.65
N ALA A 211 -19.56 13.65 3.04
CA ALA A 211 -19.64 15.10 2.91
C ALA A 211 -18.90 15.86 4.03
N SER A 212 -18.49 15.20 5.11
CA SER A 212 -17.79 15.83 6.23
C SER A 212 -16.39 16.32 5.82
N GLU A 213 -15.97 17.47 6.33
CA GLU A 213 -14.61 17.99 6.14
C GLU A 213 -13.54 17.14 6.86
N HIS A 214 -13.95 16.32 7.83
CA HIS A 214 -13.07 15.39 8.54
C HIS A 214 -12.77 14.11 7.74
N TYR A 215 -13.47 13.88 6.62
CA TYR A 215 -13.18 12.78 5.70
C TYR A 215 -11.74 12.87 5.16
N GLY A 216 -11.35 14.07 4.71
CA GLY A 216 -10.02 14.32 4.17
C GLY A 216 -8.91 14.17 5.22
N GLU A 217 -9.18 14.48 6.49
CA GLU A 217 -8.22 14.24 7.58
C GLU A 217 -7.97 12.74 7.78
N ARG A 218 -9.03 11.92 7.72
CA ARG A 218 -8.94 10.46 7.85
C ARG A 218 -8.24 9.81 6.67
N TRP A 219 -8.69 10.10 5.46
CA TRP A 219 -8.17 9.46 4.24
C TRP A 219 -6.84 10.03 3.80
N GLY A 220 -6.61 11.32 4.07
CA GLY A 220 -5.30 11.96 3.90
C GLY A 220 -4.24 11.28 4.75
N ARG A 221 -4.52 10.96 6.01
CA ARG A 221 -3.57 10.25 6.89
C ARG A 221 -3.05 8.94 6.27
N TYR A 222 -3.94 8.10 5.73
CA TYR A 222 -3.52 6.88 5.05
C TYR A 222 -2.58 7.15 3.86
N TRP A 223 -2.85 8.22 3.10
CA TRP A 223 -1.96 8.62 2.01
C TRP A 223 -0.60 9.14 2.52
N LEU A 224 -0.57 9.85 3.65
CA LEU A 224 0.66 10.37 4.23
C LEU A 224 1.63 9.25 4.67
N ASP A 225 1.10 8.10 5.12
CA ASP A 225 1.89 6.89 5.38
C ASP A 225 2.59 6.40 4.10
N VAL A 226 1.85 6.33 2.99
CA VAL A 226 2.37 5.92 1.67
C VAL A 226 3.37 6.96 1.13
N ALA A 227 3.08 8.23 1.35
CA ALA A 227 3.93 9.34 0.92
C ALA A 227 5.19 9.51 1.78
N ARG A 228 5.34 8.71 2.86
CA ARG A 228 6.44 8.79 3.83
C ARG A 228 6.58 10.18 4.45
N PHE A 229 5.44 10.79 4.76
CA PHE A 229 5.36 12.17 5.23
C PHE A 229 5.97 12.29 6.63
N ALA A 230 6.90 13.24 6.76
CA ALA A 230 7.38 13.76 8.02
C ALA A 230 7.82 15.20 7.81
N GLU A 231 7.79 15.97 8.89
CA GLU A 231 8.15 17.39 8.85
C GLU A 231 9.65 17.64 9.02
N THR A 232 10.43 16.57 9.20
CA THR A 232 11.88 16.66 9.37
C THR A 232 12.64 15.67 8.47
N CYS A 233 13.98 15.77 8.44
CA CYS A 233 14.85 15.08 7.47
C CYS A 233 15.42 13.71 7.91
N GLY A 234 15.41 13.36 9.19
CA GLY A 234 15.72 12.03 9.74
C GLY A 234 17.19 11.71 10.03
N TYR A 235 18.14 12.50 9.52
CA TYR A 235 19.58 12.36 9.78
C TYR A 235 19.99 13.05 11.11
N GLU A 236 21.29 13.09 11.42
CA GLU A 236 21.85 13.58 12.70
C GLU A 236 21.26 14.93 13.17
N ARG A 237 21.09 15.89 12.25
CA ARG A 237 20.52 17.21 12.57
C ARG A 237 19.00 17.29 12.50
N ASP A 238 18.34 16.29 11.91
CA ASP A 238 16.88 16.16 11.76
C ASP A 238 16.15 17.47 11.47
N GLN A 239 16.64 18.23 10.48
CA GLN A 239 16.18 19.59 10.20
C GLN A 239 14.71 19.63 9.79
N VAL A 240 14.02 20.71 10.20
CA VAL A 240 12.62 20.98 9.83
C VAL A 240 12.54 21.34 8.35
N LYS A 241 11.61 20.70 7.64
CA LYS A 241 11.24 21.04 6.26
C LYS A 241 10.27 22.23 6.29
N PRO A 242 10.71 23.44 5.86
CA PRO A 242 9.86 24.63 5.94
C PRO A 242 8.60 24.47 5.08
N ASP A 243 7.45 24.91 5.57
CA ASP A 243 6.16 24.90 4.86
C ASP A 243 5.63 23.52 4.40
N VAL A 244 6.28 22.41 4.75
CA VAL A 244 5.88 21.07 4.28
C VAL A 244 4.49 20.65 4.76
N TRP A 245 4.01 21.19 5.88
CA TRP A 245 2.64 20.98 6.36
C TRP A 245 1.58 21.38 5.30
N LYS A 246 1.90 22.27 4.36
CA LYS A 246 1.01 22.62 3.25
C LYS A 246 0.77 21.44 2.30
N TYR A 247 1.74 20.53 2.16
CA TYR A 247 1.53 19.29 1.39
C TYR A 247 0.47 18.41 2.07
N ARG A 248 0.54 18.23 3.39
CA ARG A 248 -0.50 17.51 4.14
C ARG A 248 -1.87 18.16 3.92
N ASP A 249 -1.96 19.48 4.04
CA ASP A 249 -3.22 20.19 3.87
C ASP A 249 -3.74 20.10 2.43
N TRP A 250 -2.86 20.09 1.43
CA TRP A 250 -3.21 19.82 0.03
C TRP A 250 -3.78 18.41 -0.12
N VAL A 251 -3.17 17.39 0.49
CA VAL A 251 -3.68 16.00 0.48
C VAL A 251 -5.08 15.95 1.10
N ILE A 252 -5.26 16.50 2.32
CA ILE A 252 -6.54 16.55 3.02
C ILE A 252 -7.61 17.21 2.14
N LYS A 253 -7.27 18.35 1.52
CA LYS A 253 -8.16 19.07 0.62
C LYS A 253 -8.51 18.26 -0.61
N ALA A 254 -7.54 17.60 -1.25
CA ALA A 254 -7.76 16.79 -2.45
C ALA A 254 -8.78 15.67 -2.20
N PHE A 255 -8.70 14.98 -1.06
CA PHE A 255 -9.71 14.01 -0.64
C PHE A 255 -11.08 14.68 -0.39
N ASN A 256 -11.11 15.79 0.36
CA ASN A 256 -12.37 16.48 0.66
C ASN A 256 -13.11 16.97 -0.58
N THR A 257 -12.39 17.48 -1.58
CA THR A 257 -12.96 17.91 -2.86
C THR A 257 -13.22 16.76 -3.83
N ASP A 258 -12.96 15.50 -3.43
CA ASP A 258 -13.03 14.30 -4.26
C ASP A 258 -12.29 14.47 -5.60
N MET A 259 -11.06 15.01 -5.51
CA MET A 259 -10.19 15.20 -6.67
C MET A 259 -10.04 13.86 -7.41
N PRO A 260 -10.27 13.83 -8.74
CA PRO A 260 -10.02 12.64 -9.54
C PRO A 260 -8.61 12.09 -9.28
N TYR A 261 -8.50 10.80 -9.01
CA TYR A 261 -7.23 10.20 -8.60
C TYR A 261 -6.12 10.35 -9.65
N ASP A 262 -6.46 10.34 -10.94
CA ASP A 262 -5.53 10.65 -12.01
C ASP A 262 -4.94 12.07 -11.89
N CYS A 263 -5.76 13.08 -11.62
CA CYS A 263 -5.29 14.43 -11.30
C CYS A 263 -4.42 14.45 -10.03
N PHE A 264 -4.83 13.72 -8.99
CA PHE A 264 -4.09 13.61 -7.73
C PHE A 264 -2.68 13.02 -7.91
N VAL A 265 -2.51 12.03 -8.80
CA VAL A 265 -1.20 11.50 -9.16
C VAL A 265 -0.41 12.52 -10.00
N GLN A 266 -1.03 13.14 -11.01
CA GLN A 266 -0.36 14.08 -11.90
C GLN A 266 0.15 15.32 -11.18
N GLU A 267 -0.63 15.92 -10.30
CA GLU A 267 -0.20 17.08 -9.51
C GLU A 267 1.00 16.73 -8.61
N GLN A 268 1.02 15.54 -7.99
CA GLN A 268 2.11 15.16 -7.09
C GLN A 268 3.45 14.90 -7.78
N LEU A 269 3.42 14.48 -9.05
CA LEU A 269 4.65 14.22 -9.79
C LEU A 269 5.08 15.42 -10.63
N ALA A 270 4.12 16.20 -11.13
CA ALA A 270 4.37 17.20 -12.16
C ALA A 270 3.47 18.44 -12.07
N GLY A 271 2.96 18.78 -10.89
CA GLY A 271 2.08 19.93 -10.69
C GLY A 271 2.67 21.28 -11.12
N ASP A 272 4.00 21.41 -11.15
CA ASP A 272 4.71 22.58 -11.70
C ASP A 272 4.84 22.57 -13.25
N GLU A 273 4.66 21.40 -13.88
CA GLU A 273 4.73 21.22 -15.34
C GLU A 273 3.35 21.23 -16.01
N LEU A 274 2.27 21.26 -15.23
CA LEU A 274 0.90 21.27 -15.75
C LEU A 274 0.57 22.60 -16.48
N PRO A 275 -0.30 22.59 -17.50
CA PRO A 275 -0.71 23.81 -18.19
C PRO A 275 -1.35 24.87 -17.27
N ASN A 276 -1.99 24.44 -16.20
CA ASN A 276 -2.63 25.27 -15.17
C ASN A 276 -1.80 25.37 -13.87
N ALA A 277 -0.48 25.14 -13.97
CA ALA A 277 0.42 25.17 -12.82
C ALA A 277 0.28 26.47 -12.01
N ASN A 278 0.19 26.31 -10.69
CA ASN A 278 0.08 27.40 -9.73
C ASN A 278 0.68 26.96 -8.38
N ALA A 279 0.63 27.83 -7.37
CA ALA A 279 1.22 27.54 -6.07
C ALA A 279 0.67 26.24 -5.43
N ASN A 280 -0.62 25.94 -5.60
CA ASN A 280 -1.22 24.73 -5.02
C ASN A 280 -0.77 23.45 -5.73
N THR A 281 -0.69 23.46 -7.06
CA THR A 281 -0.19 22.29 -7.80
C THR A 281 1.31 22.09 -7.55
N THR A 282 2.07 23.16 -7.34
CA THR A 282 3.49 23.08 -6.94
C THR A 282 3.65 22.59 -5.49
N VAL A 283 2.70 22.84 -4.58
CA VAL A 283 2.70 22.22 -3.24
C VAL A 283 2.56 20.71 -3.34
N ALA A 284 1.75 20.19 -4.28
CA ALA A 284 1.57 18.76 -4.48
C ALA A 284 2.88 18.05 -4.85
N THR A 285 3.78 18.70 -5.59
CA THR A 285 5.09 18.13 -5.95
C THR A 285 6.02 17.95 -4.75
N GLY A 286 5.63 18.43 -3.57
CA GLY A 286 6.26 18.10 -2.30
C GLY A 286 6.41 16.60 -2.05
N PHE A 287 5.54 15.74 -2.62
CA PHE A 287 5.67 14.27 -2.59
C PHE A 287 7.07 13.76 -2.97
N ILE A 288 7.71 14.40 -3.96
CA ILE A 288 9.05 14.05 -4.45
C ILE A 288 10.13 14.38 -3.41
N ARG A 289 9.87 15.35 -2.53
CA ARG A 289 10.82 15.92 -1.57
C ARG A 289 10.62 15.43 -0.12
N LEU A 290 9.66 14.54 0.13
CA LEU A 290 9.34 14.04 1.48
C LEU A 290 10.37 13.09 2.08
N GLY A 291 11.22 12.49 1.24
CA GLY A 291 12.29 11.58 1.65
C GLY A 291 13.25 12.20 2.68
N THR A 292 14.16 11.37 3.17
CA THR A 292 15.21 11.83 4.07
C THR A 292 16.20 12.74 3.33
N TRP A 293 16.88 13.62 4.06
CA TRP A 293 17.90 14.51 3.48
C TRP A 293 19.11 14.60 4.39
N ASN A 294 20.26 14.19 3.86
CA ASN A 294 21.57 14.32 4.49
C ASN A 294 22.28 15.56 3.95
N ASP A 295 22.72 16.42 4.85
CA ASP A 295 23.39 17.67 4.52
C ASP A 295 24.92 17.59 4.62
N GLU A 296 25.45 16.49 5.16
CA GLU A 296 26.87 16.14 5.15
C GLU A 296 27.04 14.66 4.70
N PRO A 297 26.75 14.34 3.43
CA PRO A 297 26.98 12.99 2.91
C PRO A 297 28.47 12.68 2.85
N ASN A 298 28.85 11.46 3.26
CA ASN A 298 30.23 10.97 3.19
C ASN A 298 30.75 10.94 1.74
N ASP A 299 29.91 10.47 0.80
CA ASP A 299 30.16 10.51 -0.64
C ASP A 299 28.99 11.25 -1.33
N PRO A 300 29.23 12.48 -1.83
CA PRO A 300 28.27 13.26 -2.62
C PRO A 300 27.67 12.53 -3.83
N ASN A 301 28.46 11.73 -4.53
CA ASN A 301 28.05 11.04 -5.74
C ASN A 301 27.17 9.82 -5.39
N GLU A 302 27.51 9.09 -4.33
CA GLU A 302 26.66 8.00 -3.81
C GLU A 302 25.31 8.54 -3.35
N TYR A 303 25.32 9.59 -2.52
CA TYR A 303 24.12 10.22 -1.99
C TYR A 303 23.13 10.68 -3.07
N LYS A 304 23.65 11.24 -4.17
CA LYS A 304 22.84 11.64 -5.32
C LYS A 304 22.00 10.48 -5.87
N TYR A 305 22.58 9.29 -6.01
CA TYR A 305 21.87 8.12 -6.53
C TYR A 305 20.95 7.48 -5.48
N ASP A 306 21.27 7.60 -4.19
CA ASP A 306 20.37 7.16 -3.11
C ASP A 306 19.09 7.99 -3.05
N ARG A 307 19.21 9.32 -3.23
CA ARG A 307 18.03 10.20 -3.38
C ARG A 307 17.19 9.82 -4.59
N LEU A 308 17.84 9.50 -5.70
CA LEU A 308 17.17 9.08 -6.92
C LEU A 308 16.45 7.74 -6.74
N GLU A 309 17.07 6.81 -6.02
CA GLU A 309 16.47 5.54 -5.63
C GLU A 309 15.22 5.74 -4.75
N ASP A 310 15.26 6.63 -3.76
CA ASP A 310 14.07 6.96 -2.95
C ASP A 310 12.91 7.47 -3.82
N MET A 311 13.18 8.41 -4.73
CA MET A 311 12.15 8.99 -5.61
C MET A 311 11.51 7.92 -6.51
N VAL A 312 12.32 7.05 -7.11
CA VAL A 312 11.83 5.93 -7.93
C VAL A 312 11.07 4.91 -7.08
N GLY A 313 11.63 4.54 -5.93
CA GLY A 313 11.03 3.60 -4.99
C GLY A 313 9.68 4.07 -4.49
N ALA A 314 9.60 5.29 -3.95
CA ALA A 314 8.36 5.85 -3.43
C ALA A 314 7.29 6.00 -4.53
N THR A 315 7.66 6.48 -5.72
CA THR A 315 6.72 6.61 -6.84
C THR A 315 6.18 5.26 -7.31
N SER A 316 7.07 4.28 -7.51
CA SER A 316 6.66 2.95 -7.98
C SER A 316 5.85 2.17 -6.95
N THR A 317 6.21 2.24 -5.67
CA THR A 317 5.44 1.63 -4.59
C THR A 317 4.07 2.31 -4.42
N ALA A 318 4.02 3.64 -4.39
CA ALA A 318 2.78 4.38 -4.12
C ALA A 318 1.71 4.19 -5.20
N PHE A 319 2.10 4.29 -6.48
CA PHE A 319 1.18 4.39 -7.61
C PHE A 319 1.09 3.14 -8.49
N LEU A 320 2.09 2.24 -8.42
CA LEU A 320 2.13 1.02 -9.23
C LEU A 320 2.12 -0.26 -8.39
N GLY A 321 2.37 -0.19 -7.07
CA GLY A 321 2.48 -1.37 -6.23
C GLY A 321 3.60 -2.30 -6.67
N MET A 322 4.73 -1.74 -7.13
CA MET A 322 5.88 -2.49 -7.66
C MET A 322 7.19 -2.01 -7.02
N THR A 323 8.15 -2.91 -6.85
CA THR A 323 9.46 -2.64 -6.21
C THR A 323 10.56 -2.30 -7.22
N VAL A 324 10.40 -1.21 -7.99
CA VAL A 324 11.32 -0.86 -9.10
C VAL A 324 12.73 -0.53 -8.60
N LYS A 325 12.89 0.01 -7.38
CA LYS A 325 14.19 0.41 -6.83
C LYS A 325 15.23 -0.72 -6.80
N CYS A 326 14.79 -1.97 -6.63
CA CYS A 326 15.67 -3.13 -6.63
C CYS A 326 16.37 -3.35 -7.97
N ALA A 327 15.83 -2.77 -9.06
CA ALA A 327 16.44 -2.82 -10.38
C ALA A 327 17.55 -1.76 -10.60
N ARG A 328 17.99 -1.02 -9.58
CA ARG A 328 19.14 -0.09 -9.71
C ARG A 328 20.42 -0.82 -10.11
N CYS A 329 20.71 -1.95 -9.45
CA CYS A 329 21.99 -2.63 -9.57
C CYS A 329 22.03 -3.70 -10.68
N HIS A 330 20.90 -4.34 -10.95
CA HIS A 330 20.74 -5.42 -11.92
C HIS A 330 19.26 -5.55 -12.32
N ASP A 331 18.91 -6.37 -13.31
CA ASP A 331 17.51 -6.66 -13.63
C ASP A 331 16.77 -7.19 -12.41
N HIS A 332 15.51 -6.82 -12.21
CA HIS A 332 14.74 -7.25 -11.04
C HIS A 332 14.71 -8.77 -10.94
N LYS A 333 14.99 -9.29 -9.74
CA LYS A 333 15.18 -10.73 -9.52
C LYS A 333 13.95 -11.56 -9.90
N PHE A 334 12.76 -11.00 -9.69
CA PHE A 334 11.50 -11.76 -9.77
C PHE A 334 10.48 -11.18 -10.74
N ASP A 335 10.68 -9.98 -11.26
CA ASP A 335 9.66 -9.27 -12.03
C ASP A 335 10.22 -8.83 -13.37
N ALA A 336 9.35 -8.58 -14.34
CA ALA A 336 9.70 -8.19 -15.70
C ALA A 336 10.22 -6.74 -15.81
N ILE A 337 11.10 -6.33 -14.90
CA ILE A 337 11.67 -4.99 -14.77
C ILE A 337 13.17 -5.09 -15.01
N ARG A 338 13.63 -4.47 -16.11
CA ARG A 338 15.06 -4.43 -16.44
C ARG A 338 15.79 -3.38 -15.61
N GLN A 339 17.10 -3.52 -15.48
CA GLN A 339 17.94 -2.47 -14.90
C GLN A 339 17.76 -1.16 -15.67
N THR A 340 17.64 -1.25 -17.00
CA THR A 340 17.35 -0.10 -17.85
C THR A 340 16.02 0.57 -17.51
N ASP A 341 15.01 -0.17 -17.05
CA ASP A 341 13.72 0.40 -16.66
C ASP A 341 13.84 1.31 -15.44
N TYR A 342 14.67 0.94 -14.45
CA TYR A 342 15.00 1.83 -13.32
C TYR A 342 15.57 3.15 -13.82
N TYR A 343 16.60 3.13 -14.69
CA TYR A 343 17.23 4.36 -15.18
C TYR A 343 16.33 5.17 -16.13
N ARG A 344 15.46 4.50 -16.90
CA ARG A 344 14.43 5.15 -17.73
C ARG A 344 13.50 6.00 -16.88
N MET A 345 12.93 5.40 -15.83
CA MET A 345 12.04 6.07 -14.89
C MET A 345 12.78 7.14 -14.06
N ALA A 346 13.99 6.82 -13.58
CA ALA A 346 14.85 7.76 -12.86
C ALA A 346 15.17 9.02 -13.68
N GLY A 347 15.22 8.91 -15.01
CA GLY A 347 15.38 10.02 -15.94
C GLY A 347 14.33 11.14 -15.79
N ALA A 348 13.16 10.84 -15.21
CA ALA A 348 12.15 11.85 -14.88
C ALA A 348 12.56 12.74 -13.69
N PHE A 349 13.26 12.19 -12.69
CA PHE A 349 13.69 12.94 -11.50
C PHE A 349 15.11 13.49 -11.62
N TRP A 350 15.92 12.91 -12.50
CA TRP A 350 17.31 13.30 -12.78
C TRP A 350 17.49 14.78 -13.14
N ALA A 351 16.46 15.39 -13.71
CA ALA A 351 16.41 16.80 -14.07
C ALA A 351 16.37 17.75 -12.87
N GLY A 352 15.93 17.28 -11.71
CA GLY A 352 15.73 18.10 -10.53
C GLY A 352 16.98 18.26 -9.64
N PHE A 353 16.72 18.70 -8.41
CA PHE A 353 17.74 19.06 -7.41
C PHE A 353 18.13 17.83 -6.56
N ILE A 354 18.86 16.90 -7.17
CA ILE A 354 19.26 15.62 -6.55
C ILE A 354 20.68 15.62 -5.96
N GLU A 355 21.51 16.59 -6.33
CA GLU A 355 22.85 16.77 -5.77
C GLU A 355 22.78 17.23 -4.30
N PRO A 356 23.87 17.10 -3.52
CA PRO A 356 24.02 17.88 -2.30
C PRO A 356 23.87 19.37 -2.61
N GLY A 357 23.17 20.09 -1.75
CA GLY A 357 22.86 21.49 -1.96
C GLY A 357 22.80 22.26 -0.63
N PRO A 358 22.56 23.57 -0.70
CA PRO A 358 22.60 24.43 0.47
C PRO A 358 21.57 24.02 1.53
N ARG A 359 21.95 24.19 2.80
CA ARG A 359 21.11 23.90 3.97
C ARG A 359 19.85 24.75 4.00
N GLU A 360 19.90 25.99 3.53
CA GLU A 360 18.73 26.88 3.49
C GLU A 360 17.57 26.27 2.67
N HIS A 361 17.87 25.39 1.72
CA HIS A 361 16.90 24.77 0.84
C HIS A 361 16.86 23.25 0.97
N LEU A 362 17.52 22.66 1.97
CA LEU A 362 17.56 21.22 2.17
C LEU A 362 17.86 20.45 0.86
N GLY A 363 18.82 20.96 0.08
CA GLY A 363 19.20 20.41 -1.24
C GLY A 363 18.10 20.38 -2.30
N GLY A 364 17.02 21.12 -2.14
CA GLY A 364 15.91 21.27 -3.11
C GLY A 364 15.91 22.64 -3.81
N PRO A 365 14.89 22.91 -4.65
CA PRO A 365 14.72 24.20 -5.30
C PRO A 365 14.40 25.32 -4.31
N ASP A 366 14.85 26.54 -4.63
CA ASP A 366 14.48 27.76 -3.92
C ASP A 366 13.14 28.33 -4.43
N ALA A 367 12.65 29.39 -3.78
CA ALA A 367 11.39 30.05 -4.16
C ALA A 367 11.42 30.65 -5.58
N LYS A 368 12.60 31.05 -6.07
CA LYS A 368 12.76 31.64 -7.40
C LYS A 368 12.63 30.55 -8.48
N ALA A 369 13.25 29.39 -8.26
CA ALA A 369 13.13 28.23 -9.13
C ALA A 369 11.69 27.73 -9.17
N LEU A 370 11.01 27.65 -8.01
CA LEU A 370 9.60 27.24 -7.93
C LEU A 370 8.62 28.29 -8.49
N GLY A 371 9.04 29.56 -8.61
CA GLY A 371 8.15 30.68 -8.97
C GLY A 371 7.16 31.07 -7.88
N HIS A 372 7.30 30.52 -6.67
CA HIS A 372 6.39 30.71 -5.54
C HIS A 372 7.15 30.75 -4.22
N THR A 373 6.72 31.62 -3.31
CA THR A 373 7.22 31.66 -1.92
C THR A 373 6.39 30.77 -1.01
N GLY A 374 7.01 30.26 0.06
CA GLY A 374 6.32 29.44 1.06
C GLY A 374 5.83 28.08 0.52
N VAL A 375 6.54 27.48 -0.45
CA VAL A 375 6.18 26.19 -1.03
C VAL A 375 7.36 25.22 -0.87
N PHE A 376 7.11 24.09 -0.21
CA PHE A 376 8.06 22.97 -0.15
C PHE A 376 7.85 22.03 -1.34
N GLY A 377 8.09 22.55 -2.54
CA GLY A 377 7.83 21.85 -3.80
C GLY A 377 9.08 21.28 -4.47
N TRP A 378 8.87 20.80 -5.69
CA TRP A 378 9.88 20.31 -6.61
C TRP A 378 9.72 20.95 -7.99
N THR A 379 10.84 21.20 -8.67
CA THR A 379 10.90 21.56 -10.09
C THR A 379 12.23 21.08 -10.71
N ASP A 380 12.32 21.14 -12.03
CA ASP A 380 13.55 20.80 -12.75
C ASP A 380 14.53 21.98 -12.72
N ARG A 381 15.84 21.71 -12.80
CA ARG A 381 16.86 22.78 -12.89
C ARG A 381 16.82 23.54 -14.21
N GLY A 382 16.21 22.94 -15.24
CA GLY A 382 16.04 23.51 -16.57
C GLY A 382 15.61 22.43 -17.57
N LYS A 383 15.35 22.84 -18.82
CA LYS A 383 14.95 21.95 -19.91
C LYS A 383 16.09 21.08 -20.48
N GLU A 384 17.34 21.50 -20.27
CA GLU A 384 18.54 20.76 -20.71
C GLU A 384 19.20 20.09 -19.51
N VAL A 385 19.43 18.79 -19.61
CA VAL A 385 19.90 17.98 -18.48
C VAL A 385 20.97 17.01 -18.97
N PRO A 386 22.07 16.82 -18.21
CA PRO A 386 23.07 15.80 -18.53
C PRO A 386 22.46 14.40 -18.70
N PRO A 387 22.99 13.56 -19.60
CA PRO A 387 22.48 12.22 -19.79
C PRO A 387 22.65 11.38 -18.51
N ILE A 388 21.62 10.61 -18.18
CA ILE A 388 21.72 9.58 -17.14
C ILE A 388 22.39 8.34 -17.74
N LYS A 389 23.29 7.71 -16.97
CA LYS A 389 24.01 6.51 -17.38
C LYS A 389 23.60 5.34 -16.49
N LEU A 390 23.47 4.16 -17.09
CA LEU A 390 23.31 2.91 -16.36
C LEU A 390 24.58 2.66 -15.53
N LEU A 391 24.46 2.35 -14.24
CA LEU A 391 25.61 2.06 -13.39
C LEU A 391 25.89 0.56 -13.33
N LYS A 392 27.14 0.15 -13.53
CA LYS A 392 27.50 -1.27 -13.42
C LYS A 392 27.35 -1.72 -11.97
N LYS A 393 26.43 -2.64 -11.70
CA LYS A 393 26.08 -3.09 -10.33
C LYS A 393 25.61 -1.95 -9.41
N GLY A 394 25.07 -0.87 -9.97
CA GLY A 394 24.60 0.29 -9.20
C GLY A 394 25.69 1.22 -8.70
N ASP A 395 26.97 0.95 -9.01
CA ASP A 395 28.14 1.70 -8.54
C ASP A 395 28.28 3.05 -9.28
N PRO A 396 28.13 4.19 -8.57
CA PRO A 396 28.24 5.54 -9.14
C PRO A 396 29.58 5.83 -9.83
N ASN A 397 30.65 5.12 -9.45
CA ASN A 397 32.00 5.27 -9.98
C ASN A 397 32.25 4.40 -11.22
N ARG A 398 31.26 3.60 -11.64
CA ARG A 398 31.35 2.71 -12.81
C ARG A 398 30.21 2.96 -13.79
N PRO A 399 30.12 4.18 -14.38
CA PRO A 399 29.10 4.50 -15.36
C PRO A 399 29.25 3.64 -16.63
N GLY A 400 28.13 3.16 -17.13
CA GLY A 400 27.99 2.42 -18.37
C GLY A 400 27.39 3.27 -19.48
N ALA A 401 26.54 2.65 -20.30
CA ALA A 401 25.87 3.29 -21.42
C ALA A 401 24.89 4.38 -20.95
N VAL A 402 24.69 5.39 -21.80
CA VAL A 402 23.60 6.36 -21.64
C VAL A 402 22.27 5.63 -21.77
N VAL A 403 21.32 5.97 -20.91
CA VAL A 403 19.94 5.44 -20.96
C VAL A 403 19.02 6.58 -21.34
N GLU A 404 18.26 6.38 -22.42
CA GLU A 404 17.20 7.30 -22.81
C GLU A 404 16.05 7.27 -21.78
N PRO A 405 15.65 8.43 -21.22
CA PRO A 405 14.52 8.51 -20.31
C PRO A 405 13.22 7.95 -20.91
N GLY A 406 12.42 7.28 -20.10
CA GLY A 406 11.16 6.70 -20.55
C GLY A 406 10.42 5.95 -19.45
N HIS A 407 9.40 5.21 -19.87
CA HIS A 407 8.55 4.43 -18.98
C HIS A 407 9.13 3.04 -18.70
N LEU A 408 8.49 2.29 -17.80
CA LEU A 408 8.83 0.89 -17.52
C LEU A 408 8.40 -0.01 -18.68
N SER A 409 9.33 -0.78 -19.25
CA SER A 409 9.04 -1.67 -20.40
C SER A 409 8.09 -2.82 -20.08
N MET A 410 7.84 -3.11 -18.79
CA MET A 410 6.99 -4.23 -18.35
C MET A 410 5.53 -4.13 -18.83
N ILE A 411 5.06 -2.92 -19.19
CA ILE A 411 3.76 -2.71 -19.83
C ILE A 411 4.00 -2.43 -21.33
N SER A 412 4.16 -3.49 -22.12
CA SER A 412 4.58 -3.40 -23.53
C SER A 412 3.68 -2.52 -24.39
N ALA A 413 2.38 -2.47 -24.11
CA ALA A 413 1.43 -1.63 -24.85
C ALA A 413 1.66 -0.12 -24.68
N LEU A 414 2.44 0.27 -23.67
CA LEU A 414 2.76 1.66 -23.31
C LEU A 414 4.27 1.91 -23.27
N ASP A 415 5.11 1.00 -23.80
CA ASP A 415 6.56 1.18 -23.81
C ASP A 415 6.98 2.16 -24.91
N THR A 416 7.08 3.43 -24.53
CA THR A 416 7.58 4.50 -25.39
C THR A 416 8.63 5.32 -24.65
N PRO A 417 9.65 5.86 -25.35
CA PRO A 417 10.54 6.86 -24.78
C PRO A 417 9.76 8.15 -24.43
N PHE A 418 10.32 8.99 -23.57
CA PHE A 418 9.78 10.33 -23.36
C PHE A 418 10.00 11.19 -24.62
N ALA A 419 8.97 11.95 -25.00
CA ALA A 419 9.06 12.99 -26.00
C ALA A 419 9.96 14.14 -25.52
N THR A 420 10.59 14.81 -26.48
CA THR A 420 11.36 16.03 -26.23
C THR A 420 10.45 17.14 -25.67
N PRO A 421 10.89 17.93 -24.67
CA PRO A 421 10.11 19.04 -24.17
C PRO A 421 9.80 20.07 -25.28
N PRO A 422 8.61 20.70 -25.27
CA PRO A 422 8.31 21.83 -26.15
C PRO A 422 9.36 22.94 -26.02
N ALA A 423 9.61 23.70 -27.10
CA ALA A 423 10.60 24.78 -27.10
C ALA A 423 10.34 25.86 -26.02
N SER A 424 9.07 26.08 -25.68
CA SER A 424 8.60 27.01 -24.65
C SER A 424 8.66 26.47 -23.21
N ALA A 425 8.95 25.18 -23.02
CA ALA A 425 8.99 24.57 -21.70
C ALA A 425 10.20 25.07 -20.90
N LYS A 426 9.99 25.30 -19.60
CA LYS A 426 11.05 25.67 -18.65
C LYS A 426 11.71 24.43 -18.01
N THR A 427 10.99 23.32 -17.99
CA THR A 427 11.42 22.03 -17.43
C THR A 427 11.60 21.00 -18.54
N THR A 428 12.01 19.78 -18.18
CA THR A 428 12.12 18.68 -19.14
C THR A 428 10.79 18.05 -19.54
N THR A 429 9.71 18.32 -18.80
CA THR A 429 8.37 17.70 -18.94
C THR A 429 8.35 16.18 -18.73
N ARG A 430 9.46 15.59 -18.29
CA ARG A 430 9.58 14.12 -18.15
C ARG A 430 8.75 13.61 -16.98
N ARG A 431 8.58 14.40 -15.92
CA ARG A 431 7.72 14.03 -14.79
C ARG A 431 6.25 14.02 -15.19
N LEU A 432 5.81 15.01 -15.99
CA LEU A 432 4.46 15.03 -16.54
C LEU A 432 4.19 13.81 -17.42
N GLN A 433 5.12 13.44 -18.29
CA GLN A 433 4.99 12.26 -19.14
C GLN A 433 4.93 10.97 -18.32
N LEU A 434 5.79 10.82 -17.30
CA LEU A 434 5.73 9.70 -16.35
C LEU A 434 4.37 9.63 -15.65
N ALA A 435 3.87 10.77 -15.17
CA ALA A 435 2.59 10.83 -14.47
C ALA A 435 1.39 10.50 -15.37
N GLN A 436 1.42 10.95 -16.63
CA GLN A 436 0.43 10.60 -17.65
C GLN A 436 0.46 9.11 -18.00
N TRP A 437 1.63 8.48 -17.98
CA TRP A 437 1.75 7.04 -18.19
C TRP A 437 1.27 6.21 -17.00
N ILE A 438 1.56 6.65 -15.77
CA ILE A 438 1.01 6.03 -14.55
C ILE A 438 -0.52 6.10 -14.61
N THR A 439 -1.06 7.28 -14.93
CA THR A 439 -2.52 7.52 -14.93
C THR A 439 -3.22 7.11 -16.23
N ASN A 440 -2.49 6.53 -17.19
CA ASN A 440 -3.09 6.08 -18.44
C ASN A 440 -4.14 4.99 -18.16
N PRO A 441 -5.37 5.08 -18.70
CA PRO A 441 -6.39 4.05 -18.50
C PRO A 441 -6.00 2.64 -18.97
N LYS A 442 -4.99 2.53 -19.85
CA LYS A 442 -4.41 1.25 -20.29
C LYS A 442 -3.32 0.73 -19.34
N ASN A 443 -2.87 1.52 -18.38
CA ASN A 443 -1.98 1.07 -17.33
C ASN A 443 -2.77 0.19 -16.34
N PRO A 444 -2.45 -1.11 -16.24
CA PRO A 444 -3.27 -2.04 -15.48
C PRO A 444 -3.08 -1.94 -13.96
N LEU A 445 -2.04 -1.26 -13.48
CA LEU A 445 -1.66 -1.25 -12.07
C LEU A 445 -2.37 -0.16 -11.28
N THR A 446 -2.38 1.08 -11.79
CA THR A 446 -2.77 2.25 -11.00
C THR A 446 -4.19 2.18 -10.43
N ALA A 447 -5.17 1.76 -11.24
CA ALA A 447 -6.53 1.57 -10.74
C ALA A 447 -6.61 0.39 -9.75
N ARG A 448 -5.98 -0.76 -10.06
CA ARG A 448 -5.98 -1.95 -9.19
C ARG A 448 -5.37 -1.66 -7.82
N VAL A 449 -4.23 -0.97 -7.79
CA VAL A 449 -3.52 -0.59 -6.55
C VAL A 449 -4.39 0.33 -5.71
N TRP A 450 -4.99 1.35 -6.32
CA TRP A 450 -5.84 2.28 -5.58
C TRP A 450 -7.09 1.61 -4.99
N VAL A 451 -7.84 0.85 -5.80
CA VAL A 451 -9.05 0.18 -5.30
C VAL A 451 -8.72 -0.89 -4.26
N ASN A 452 -7.59 -1.58 -4.39
CA ASN A 452 -7.12 -2.54 -3.40
C ASN A 452 -6.79 -1.87 -2.07
N ARG A 453 -6.15 -0.68 -2.11
CA ARG A 453 -5.81 0.10 -0.92
C ARG A 453 -7.06 0.64 -0.23
N VAL A 454 -8.03 1.15 -1.00
CA VAL A 454 -9.33 1.58 -0.46
C VAL A 454 -10.07 0.41 0.19
N TRP A 455 -10.08 -0.76 -0.47
CA TRP A 455 -10.64 -1.99 0.11
C TRP A 455 -9.94 -2.35 1.42
N GLN A 456 -8.60 -2.38 1.41
CA GLN A 456 -7.79 -2.72 2.58
C GLN A 456 -8.12 -1.85 3.81
N TYR A 457 -8.31 -0.55 3.65
CA TYR A 457 -8.58 0.32 4.81
C TYR A 457 -9.98 0.10 5.41
N HIS A 458 -10.96 -0.34 4.62
CA HIS A 458 -12.28 -0.72 5.13
C HIS A 458 -12.30 -2.11 5.76
N PHE A 459 -11.59 -3.07 5.16
CA PHE A 459 -11.65 -4.48 5.56
C PHE A 459 -10.48 -4.95 6.41
N GLY A 460 -9.45 -4.12 6.63
CA GLY A 460 -8.19 -4.48 7.30
C GLY A 460 -7.19 -5.27 6.44
N GLN A 461 -7.66 -5.87 5.34
CA GLN A 461 -6.85 -6.64 4.39
C GLN A 461 -7.25 -6.29 2.96
N GLY A 462 -6.29 -6.26 2.04
CA GLY A 462 -6.57 -6.07 0.61
C GLY A 462 -7.12 -7.33 -0.07
N LEU A 463 -7.71 -7.16 -1.26
CA LEU A 463 -7.95 -8.28 -2.17
C LEU A 463 -6.61 -8.92 -2.59
N VAL A 464 -5.60 -8.09 -2.82
CA VAL A 464 -4.17 -8.44 -2.82
C VAL A 464 -3.61 -8.05 -1.46
N ARG A 465 -3.17 -9.03 -0.67
CA ARG A 465 -2.76 -8.79 0.73
C ARG A 465 -1.36 -8.18 0.88
N THR A 466 -0.63 -8.01 -0.22
CA THR A 466 0.65 -7.30 -0.30
C THR A 466 0.46 -6.00 -1.08
N PRO A 467 -0.07 -4.93 -0.47
CA PRO A 467 -0.54 -3.75 -1.19
C PRO A 467 0.56 -2.92 -1.88
N ASP A 468 1.82 -3.15 -1.53
CA ASP A 468 3.02 -2.56 -2.11
C ASP A 468 3.73 -3.47 -3.14
N ASN A 469 3.25 -4.70 -3.34
CA ASN A 469 3.85 -5.67 -4.23
C ASN A 469 2.80 -6.50 -4.99
N PHE A 470 2.55 -6.13 -6.24
CA PHE A 470 1.71 -6.83 -7.22
C PHE A 470 2.54 -7.73 -8.15
N GLY A 471 3.84 -7.85 -7.88
CA GLY A 471 4.79 -8.68 -8.61
C GLY A 471 4.72 -10.16 -8.25
N PHE A 472 5.74 -10.91 -8.64
CA PHE A 472 5.80 -12.36 -8.52
C PHE A 472 5.79 -12.87 -7.08
N THR A 473 6.48 -12.17 -6.18
CA THR A 473 6.58 -12.53 -4.76
C THR A 473 5.42 -11.97 -3.93
N GLY A 474 4.56 -11.15 -4.54
CA GLY A 474 3.33 -10.65 -3.94
C GLY A 474 2.21 -11.68 -3.96
N ASP A 475 1.20 -11.43 -3.13
CA ASP A 475 -0.01 -12.23 -3.11
C ASP A 475 -0.81 -12.04 -4.39
N LYS A 476 -1.40 -13.13 -4.90
CA LYS A 476 -2.43 -13.06 -5.94
C LYS A 476 -3.75 -12.58 -5.32
N PRO A 477 -4.62 -11.89 -6.10
CA PRO A 477 -5.90 -11.43 -5.58
C PRO A 477 -6.78 -12.59 -5.15
N THR A 478 -7.44 -12.47 -3.98
CA THR A 478 -8.43 -13.46 -3.50
C THR A 478 -9.66 -13.51 -4.41
N HIS A 479 -10.01 -12.37 -5.01
CA HIS A 479 -11.11 -12.19 -5.95
C HIS A 479 -10.64 -11.40 -7.17
N PRO A 480 -9.96 -12.05 -8.15
CA PRO A 480 -9.40 -11.36 -9.32
C PRO A 480 -10.47 -10.61 -10.13
N GLU A 481 -11.63 -11.22 -10.35
CA GLU A 481 -12.73 -10.58 -11.09
C GLU A 481 -13.32 -9.38 -10.34
N LEU A 482 -13.46 -9.45 -9.02
CA LEU A 482 -13.93 -8.32 -8.22
C LEU A 482 -12.92 -7.16 -8.26
N LEU A 483 -11.62 -7.45 -8.17
CA LEU A 483 -10.57 -6.45 -8.27
C LEU A 483 -10.62 -5.72 -9.61
N ASP A 484 -10.71 -6.48 -10.71
CA ASP A 484 -10.78 -5.90 -12.06
C ASP A 484 -12.09 -5.16 -12.32
N TRP A 485 -13.21 -5.66 -11.77
CA TRP A 485 -14.49 -4.97 -11.83
C TRP A 485 -14.44 -3.64 -11.08
N LEU A 486 -13.90 -3.60 -9.85
CA LEU A 486 -13.74 -2.38 -9.07
C LEU A 486 -12.79 -1.40 -9.75
N ALA A 487 -11.67 -1.87 -10.29
CA ALA A 487 -10.72 -1.04 -11.03
C ALA A 487 -11.38 -0.42 -12.26
N SER A 488 -12.14 -1.21 -13.03
CA SER A 488 -12.90 -0.70 -14.18
C SER A 488 -14.01 0.27 -13.77
N GLU A 489 -14.75 -0.03 -12.70
CA GLU A 489 -15.80 0.82 -12.14
C GLU A 489 -15.26 2.17 -11.66
N PHE A 490 -14.06 2.16 -11.08
CA PHE A 490 -13.37 3.36 -10.62
C PHE A 490 -12.95 4.27 -11.79
N VAL A 491 -12.35 3.70 -12.83
CA VAL A 491 -11.97 4.44 -14.05
C VAL A 491 -13.22 5.02 -14.74
N GLN A 492 -14.27 4.22 -14.92
CA GLN A 492 -15.53 4.67 -15.55
C GLN A 492 -16.27 5.71 -14.70
N GLY A 493 -16.08 5.69 -13.38
CA GLY A 493 -16.59 6.66 -12.44
C GLY A 493 -15.81 7.98 -12.36
N GLY A 494 -14.88 8.21 -13.29
CA GLY A 494 -14.07 9.43 -13.31
C GLY A 494 -13.05 9.50 -12.17
N TYR A 495 -12.54 8.35 -11.71
CA TYR A 495 -11.54 8.26 -10.65
C TYR A 495 -11.94 8.89 -9.31
N THR A 496 -13.25 8.92 -9.02
CA THR A 496 -13.82 9.49 -7.78
C THR A 496 -13.73 8.50 -6.62
N THR A 497 -13.06 8.90 -5.54
CA THR A 497 -12.79 8.01 -4.40
C THR A 497 -14.02 7.92 -3.49
N LYS A 498 -14.77 9.00 -3.28
CA LYS A 498 -15.99 8.97 -2.48
C LYS A 498 -17.06 8.07 -3.08
N ARG A 499 -17.17 8.01 -4.41
CA ARG A 499 -18.06 7.07 -5.12
C ARG A 499 -17.67 5.61 -4.83
N LEU A 500 -16.38 5.30 -4.85
CA LEU A 500 -15.87 3.97 -4.54
C LEU A 500 -16.14 3.59 -3.07
N HIS A 501 -15.93 4.51 -2.11
CA HIS A 501 -16.34 4.29 -0.73
C HIS A 501 -17.83 4.00 -0.62
N ARG A 502 -18.68 4.87 -1.18
CA ARG A 502 -20.12 4.67 -1.13
C ARG A 502 -20.53 3.28 -1.65
N LEU A 503 -19.94 2.83 -2.75
CA LEU A 503 -20.18 1.50 -3.30
C LEU A 503 -19.80 0.37 -2.34
N ILE A 504 -18.63 0.48 -1.69
CA ILE A 504 -18.13 -0.50 -0.71
C ILE A 504 -18.99 -0.50 0.56
N LEU A 505 -19.22 0.66 1.17
CA LEU A 505 -19.93 0.74 2.45
C LEU A 505 -21.38 0.29 2.33
N LEU A 506 -22.02 0.51 1.17
CA LEU A 506 -23.40 0.04 0.93
C LEU A 506 -23.50 -1.46 0.62
N SER A 507 -22.39 -2.17 0.49
CA SER A 507 -22.41 -3.63 0.30
C SER A 507 -22.84 -4.35 1.59
N GLU A 508 -23.52 -5.47 1.45
CA GLU A 508 -23.76 -6.39 2.56
C GLU A 508 -22.44 -6.92 3.12
N THR A 509 -21.46 -7.17 2.23
CA THR A 509 -20.11 -7.61 2.57
C THR A 509 -19.47 -6.72 3.64
N TYR A 510 -19.54 -5.39 3.46
CA TYR A 510 -19.05 -4.43 4.45
C TYR A 510 -19.92 -4.41 5.71
N ARG A 511 -21.23 -4.60 5.59
CA ARG A 511 -22.20 -4.49 6.69
C ARG A 511 -22.35 -5.75 7.54
N GLN A 512 -21.57 -6.79 7.25
CA GLN A 512 -21.53 -8.04 8.03
C GLN A 512 -21.19 -7.79 9.51
N SER A 513 -21.71 -8.66 10.37
CA SER A 513 -21.22 -8.86 11.73
C SER A 513 -19.83 -9.51 11.71
N SER A 514 -19.05 -9.26 12.75
CA SER A 514 -17.79 -9.97 13.00
C SER A 514 -18.00 -11.38 13.57
N ILE A 515 -19.23 -11.73 13.93
CA ILE A 515 -19.61 -13.03 14.46
C ILE A 515 -20.49 -13.76 13.45
N HIS A 516 -20.02 -14.94 13.00
CA HIS A 516 -20.79 -15.85 12.15
C HIS A 516 -21.34 -17.03 12.97
N PRO A 517 -22.61 -17.45 12.78
CA PRO A 517 -23.18 -18.63 13.47
C PRO A 517 -22.42 -19.95 13.25
N LYS A 518 -21.72 -20.05 12.12
CA LYS A 518 -20.85 -21.18 11.72
C LYS A 518 -19.35 -20.88 11.85
N GLN A 519 -18.95 -19.99 12.77
CA GLN A 519 -17.57 -19.53 12.93
C GLN A 519 -16.55 -20.69 12.94
N ASP A 520 -16.78 -21.71 13.76
CA ASP A 520 -15.83 -22.82 13.93
C ASP A 520 -15.66 -23.66 12.66
N GLU A 521 -16.74 -23.85 11.89
CA GLU A 521 -16.69 -24.57 10.61
C GLU A 521 -15.91 -23.76 9.57
N TYR A 522 -16.27 -22.48 9.44
CA TYR A 522 -15.75 -21.61 8.39
C TYR A 522 -14.29 -21.22 8.65
N ALA A 523 -13.90 -20.97 9.91
CA ALA A 523 -12.52 -20.71 10.28
C ALA A 523 -11.58 -21.90 10.00
N ARG A 524 -12.07 -23.15 10.03
CA ARG A 524 -11.25 -24.31 9.63
C ARG A 524 -10.96 -24.36 8.12
N ARG A 525 -11.85 -23.79 7.30
CA ARG A 525 -11.71 -23.75 5.83
C ARG A 525 -10.97 -22.50 5.36
N ASP A 526 -11.26 -21.37 5.98
CA ASP A 526 -10.72 -20.06 5.64
C ASP A 526 -10.46 -19.22 6.90
N ALA A 527 -9.47 -19.65 7.68
CA ALA A 527 -9.04 -18.97 8.91
C ALA A 527 -8.60 -17.52 8.67
N GLY A 528 -8.10 -17.24 7.46
CA GLY A 528 -7.61 -15.92 7.09
C GLY A 528 -8.71 -15.00 6.56
N ASN A 529 -9.97 -15.43 6.50
CA ASN A 529 -11.10 -14.68 5.92
C ASN A 529 -10.81 -14.18 4.49
N LYS A 530 -10.15 -15.01 3.67
CA LYS A 530 -9.87 -14.72 2.25
C LYS A 530 -11.13 -14.62 1.40
N PHE A 531 -12.22 -15.25 1.84
CA PHE A 531 -13.52 -15.25 1.15
C PHE A 531 -14.51 -14.22 1.69
N TRP A 532 -14.13 -13.40 2.68
CA TRP A 532 -14.94 -12.31 3.24
C TRP A 532 -16.30 -12.77 3.81
N TRP A 533 -16.31 -13.88 4.55
CA TRP A 533 -17.53 -14.46 5.14
C TRP A 533 -17.95 -13.83 6.47
N HIS A 534 -17.16 -12.90 7.00
CA HIS A 534 -17.51 -12.03 8.14
C HIS A 534 -16.72 -10.71 8.08
N ALA A 535 -17.12 -9.73 8.90
CA ALA A 535 -16.33 -8.51 9.09
C ALA A 535 -15.15 -8.74 10.05
N GLU A 536 -14.02 -8.07 9.82
CA GLU A 536 -12.87 -8.14 10.73
C GLU A 536 -13.09 -7.34 12.01
N ARG A 537 -12.63 -7.87 13.14
CA ARG A 537 -12.52 -7.10 14.39
C ARG A 537 -11.30 -6.19 14.29
N ARG A 538 -11.52 -4.88 14.28
CA ARG A 538 -10.45 -3.91 14.05
C ARG A 538 -10.17 -3.08 15.30
N ARG A 539 -8.91 -3.08 15.72
CA ARG A 539 -8.37 -2.18 16.72
C ARG A 539 -8.29 -0.77 16.12
N LEU A 540 -8.58 0.25 16.91
CA LEU A 540 -8.33 1.65 16.52
C LEU A 540 -6.84 1.85 16.24
N ASP A 541 -6.52 2.51 15.12
CA ASP A 541 -5.15 2.99 14.88
C ASP A 541 -4.75 4.08 15.88
N ALA A 542 -3.44 4.34 15.97
CA ALA A 542 -2.84 5.24 16.96
C ALA A 542 -3.53 6.62 17.01
N GLU A 543 -3.77 7.22 15.85
CA GLU A 543 -4.39 8.53 15.71
C GLU A 543 -5.87 8.51 16.10
N ALA A 544 -6.64 7.53 15.63
CA ALA A 544 -8.05 7.39 16.00
C ALA A 544 -8.22 7.09 17.50
N LEU A 545 -7.31 6.32 18.11
CA LEU A 545 -7.31 6.06 19.54
C LEU A 545 -7.08 7.35 20.34
N ARG A 546 -6.04 8.12 19.99
CA ARG A 546 -5.78 9.40 20.65
C ARG A 546 -6.93 10.38 20.47
N ASP A 547 -7.51 10.47 19.27
CA ASP A 547 -8.65 11.35 19.00
C ASP A 547 -9.91 10.89 19.77
N ALA A 548 -10.14 9.58 19.93
CA ALA A 548 -11.22 9.03 20.74
C ALA A 548 -11.04 9.36 22.23
N LEU A 549 -9.81 9.27 22.76
CA LEU A 549 -9.49 9.65 24.14
C LEU A 549 -9.79 11.14 24.39
N LEU A 550 -9.37 12.03 23.47
CA LEU A 550 -9.69 13.46 23.53
C LEU A 550 -11.19 13.72 23.45
N SER A 551 -11.90 12.99 22.59
CA SER A 551 -13.34 13.14 22.40
C SER A 551 -14.12 12.75 23.66
N ALA A 552 -13.77 11.62 24.28
CA ALA A 552 -14.34 11.19 25.55
C ALA A 552 -14.09 12.24 26.65
N GLY A 553 -12.86 12.74 26.76
CA GLY A 553 -12.49 13.81 27.70
C GLY A 553 -13.16 15.17 27.43
N GLY A 554 -13.75 15.37 26.24
CA GLY A 554 -14.30 16.66 25.81
C GLY A 554 -13.24 17.69 25.40
N ASN A 555 -12.01 17.25 25.16
CA ASN A 555 -10.86 18.08 24.82
C ASN A 555 -10.55 18.10 23.32
N LEU A 556 -11.20 17.25 22.52
CA LEU A 556 -11.00 17.22 21.08
C LEU A 556 -11.51 18.51 20.42
N LYS A 557 -10.63 19.16 19.67
CA LYS A 557 -10.91 20.40 18.95
C LYS A 557 -11.03 20.15 17.46
N LEU A 558 -12.19 20.49 16.91
CA LEU A 558 -12.57 20.32 15.51
C LEU A 558 -12.78 21.66 14.78
N ASP A 559 -12.55 22.78 15.45
CA ASP A 559 -12.78 24.14 14.96
C ASP A 559 -11.74 24.65 13.96
N LYS A 560 -10.60 23.94 13.84
CA LYS A 560 -9.47 24.34 12.98
C LYS A 560 -8.95 23.16 12.16
N ILE A 561 -9.29 23.16 10.87
CA ILE A 561 -8.77 22.23 9.86
C ILE A 561 -7.58 22.88 9.13
N GLY A 562 -6.49 22.14 9.03
CA GLY A 562 -5.25 22.57 8.37
C GLY A 562 -4.38 23.52 9.19
N GLY A 563 -3.45 24.20 8.53
CA GLY A 563 -2.45 25.08 9.13
C GLY A 563 -1.25 24.33 9.69
N PRO A 564 -0.26 25.05 10.27
CA PRO A 564 0.90 24.44 10.88
C PRO A 564 0.54 23.39 11.94
N SER A 565 1.37 22.36 12.03
CA SER A 565 1.24 21.29 13.02
C SER A 565 1.52 21.78 14.43
N PHE A 566 1.03 21.05 15.41
CA PHE A 566 1.36 21.27 16.82
C PHE A 566 2.32 20.18 17.30
N ALA A 567 3.26 20.56 18.16
CA ALA A 567 4.14 19.64 18.85
C ALA A 567 3.41 19.11 20.10
N PRO A 568 3.04 17.82 20.18
CA PRO A 568 2.45 17.26 21.38
C PRO A 568 3.39 17.34 22.58
N GLU A 569 2.85 17.28 23.79
CA GLU A 569 3.67 17.04 24.98
C GLU A 569 4.29 15.63 24.91
N ILE A 570 5.59 15.56 25.19
CA ILE A 570 6.37 14.32 25.19
C ILE A 570 6.88 14.06 26.62
N PRO A 571 6.71 12.84 27.15
CA PRO A 571 7.23 12.48 28.46
C PRO A 571 8.76 12.72 28.58
N PRO A 572 9.26 13.22 29.72
CA PRO A 572 10.69 13.53 29.89
C PRO A 572 11.63 12.33 29.67
N ASP A 573 11.22 11.14 30.05
CA ASP A 573 11.93 9.87 29.86
C ASP A 573 12.17 9.56 28.37
N ALA A 574 11.21 9.90 27.49
CA ALA A 574 11.37 9.74 26.05
C ALA A 574 12.40 10.73 25.44
N LEU A 575 12.79 11.78 26.17
CA LEU A 575 13.81 12.74 25.75
C LEU A 575 15.21 12.36 26.26
N GLU A 576 15.34 11.42 27.19
CA GLU A 576 16.61 11.13 27.88
C GLU A 576 17.70 10.58 26.96
N GLY A 577 17.33 9.92 25.87
CA GLY A 577 18.25 9.35 24.88
C GLY A 577 18.78 10.34 23.84
N LEU A 578 18.34 11.61 23.86
CA LEU A 578 18.70 12.60 22.83
C LEU A 578 19.92 13.43 23.23
N SER A 579 20.83 13.64 22.27
CA SER A 579 22.10 14.35 22.48
C SER A 579 21.95 15.82 22.91
N MET A 580 20.82 16.48 22.61
CA MET A 580 20.52 17.86 23.03
C MET A 580 19.11 17.97 23.63
N LYS A 581 18.93 17.46 24.85
CA LYS A 581 17.62 17.35 25.53
C LYS A 581 16.83 18.66 25.55
N ASP A 582 17.45 19.76 25.97
CA ASP A 582 16.77 21.06 26.19
C ASP A 582 16.29 21.73 24.89
N ASN A 583 16.88 21.36 23.75
CA ASN A 583 16.54 21.90 22.43
C ASN A 583 15.86 20.85 21.52
N ALA A 584 15.72 19.61 21.98
CA ALA A 584 15.23 18.51 21.16
C ALA A 584 13.74 18.63 20.82
N TRP A 585 12.96 19.18 21.75
CA TRP A 585 11.52 19.26 21.63
C TRP A 585 10.93 20.43 22.42
N LYS A 586 10.05 21.19 21.78
CA LYS A 586 9.27 22.25 22.43
C LYS A 586 7.80 22.02 22.13
N ALA A 587 7.06 21.61 23.16
CA ALA A 587 5.62 21.40 23.04
C ALA A 587 4.89 22.71 22.66
N SER A 588 3.84 22.57 21.85
CA SER A 588 2.92 23.66 21.54
C SER A 588 2.07 24.04 22.76
N PRO A 589 1.50 25.25 22.82
CA PRO A 589 0.65 25.67 23.92
C PRO A 589 -0.53 24.72 24.17
N ALA A 590 -1.00 24.64 25.43
CA ALA A 590 -2.09 23.75 25.85
C ALA A 590 -3.35 23.84 24.97
N MET A 591 -3.65 25.03 24.41
CA MET A 591 -4.79 25.20 23.52
C MET A 591 -4.69 24.45 22.18
N GLU A 592 -3.49 24.09 21.71
CA GLU A 592 -3.28 23.33 20.48
C GLU A 592 -3.22 21.81 20.76
N GLN A 593 -3.00 21.38 22.00
CA GLN A 593 -2.84 19.95 22.37
C GLN A 593 -4.09 19.11 22.08
N GLY A 594 -5.28 19.73 22.09
CA GLY A 594 -6.56 19.07 21.77
C GLY A 594 -6.84 18.90 20.28
N ARG A 595 -5.96 19.33 19.38
CA ARG A 595 -6.18 19.17 17.93
C ARG A 595 -6.13 17.69 17.51
N ARG A 596 -6.82 17.41 16.40
CA ARG A 596 -6.77 16.11 15.70
C ARG A 596 -5.33 15.63 15.56
N SER A 597 -5.12 14.34 15.79
CA SER A 597 -3.82 13.68 15.69
C SER A 597 -3.18 13.81 14.30
N ALA A 598 -3.97 14.03 13.24
CA ALA A 598 -3.49 14.33 11.89
C ALA A 598 -2.62 15.60 11.80
N TYR A 599 -2.69 16.49 12.81
CA TYR A 599 -1.91 17.73 12.89
C TYR A 599 -0.75 17.67 13.88
N ILE A 600 -0.41 16.48 14.36
CA ILE A 600 0.79 16.30 15.19
C ILE A 600 2.03 16.51 14.33
N PHE A 601 2.98 17.28 14.86
CA PHE A 601 4.28 17.51 14.24
C PHE A 601 5.07 16.21 14.15
N ALA A 602 5.28 15.73 12.93
CA ALA A 602 5.94 14.44 12.67
C ALA A 602 7.47 14.61 12.57
N LYS A 603 8.17 14.45 13.70
CA LYS A 603 9.63 14.46 13.75
C LYS A 603 10.21 13.05 13.62
N ARG A 604 11.00 12.81 12.58
CA ARG A 604 11.57 11.48 12.27
C ARG A 604 12.44 10.92 13.41
N GLY A 605 13.26 11.76 14.02
CA GLY A 605 14.12 11.34 15.13
C GLY A 605 13.40 11.19 16.49
N LEU A 606 12.13 11.58 16.59
CA LEU A 606 11.36 11.52 17.83
C LEU A 606 9.85 11.48 17.52
N LEU A 607 9.33 10.28 17.21
CA LEU A 607 7.89 10.06 17.09
C LEU A 607 7.24 9.96 18.48
N PRO A 608 5.98 10.41 18.67
CA PRO A 608 5.32 10.33 19.97
C PRO A 608 5.19 8.88 20.48
N PRO A 609 5.69 8.56 21.70
CA PRO A 609 5.74 7.18 22.21
C PRO A 609 4.39 6.47 22.27
N LEU A 610 3.32 7.19 22.62
CA LEU A 610 1.96 6.62 22.63
C LEU A 610 1.56 6.16 21.23
N LEU A 611 1.87 6.94 20.19
CA LEU A 611 1.47 6.59 18.83
C LEU A 611 2.29 5.42 18.27
N THR A 612 3.59 5.38 18.53
CA THR A 612 4.46 4.27 18.10
C THR A 612 4.12 2.96 18.83
N THR A 613 3.73 3.03 20.10
CA THR A 613 3.22 1.87 20.85
C THR A 613 2.00 1.24 20.18
N PHE A 614 1.20 2.04 19.47
CA PHE A 614 0.01 1.60 18.74
C PHE A 614 0.23 1.52 17.21
N ASP A 615 1.46 1.23 16.81
CA ASP A 615 1.88 0.91 15.44
C ASP A 615 1.83 2.11 14.45
N LEU A 616 2.12 3.33 14.92
CA LEU A 616 2.48 4.43 14.01
C LEU A 616 3.72 4.03 13.19
N PRO A 617 3.67 4.08 11.84
CA PRO A 617 4.74 3.52 11.02
C PRO A 617 5.98 4.40 11.05
N ASP A 618 7.12 3.77 10.76
CA ASP A 618 8.32 4.52 10.39
C ASP A 618 8.04 5.37 9.15
N THR A 619 8.54 6.60 9.16
CA THR A 619 8.24 7.58 8.10
C THR A 619 9.32 7.60 7.02
N THR A 620 10.42 6.84 7.13
CA THR A 620 11.57 6.89 6.21
C THR A 620 11.31 6.18 4.90
N LEU A 621 10.38 5.22 4.90
CA LEU A 621 9.94 4.48 3.72
C LEU A 621 8.42 4.58 3.56
N PRO A 622 7.90 4.39 2.33
CA PRO A 622 6.46 4.23 2.12
C PRO A 622 5.88 3.09 2.98
N SER A 623 4.82 3.37 3.73
CA SER A 623 4.05 2.34 4.46
C SER A 623 2.69 2.16 3.80
N CYS A 624 2.53 1.08 3.02
CA CYS A 624 1.25 0.74 2.38
C CYS A 624 0.33 -0.10 3.28
N GLN A 625 0.87 -0.69 4.34
CA GLN A 625 0.14 -1.41 5.37
C GLN A 625 0.89 -1.23 6.68
N ARG A 626 0.17 -0.83 7.73
CA ARG A 626 0.71 -0.80 9.09
C ARG A 626 0.61 -2.20 9.70
N ASP A 627 1.56 -2.53 10.55
CA ASP A 627 1.40 -3.64 11.47
C ASP A 627 0.23 -3.35 12.42
N VAL A 628 -0.47 -4.40 12.83
CA VAL A 628 -1.50 -4.31 13.88
C VAL A 628 -1.14 -5.32 14.95
N THR A 629 -0.41 -4.85 15.95
CA THR A 629 -0.01 -5.65 17.09
C THR A 629 -1.11 -5.61 18.16
N THR A 630 -1.20 -6.69 18.94
CA THR A 630 -2.06 -6.81 20.12
C THR A 630 -1.25 -7.49 21.20
N VAL A 631 -0.57 -6.68 22.02
CA VAL A 631 0.39 -7.14 23.02
C VAL A 631 0.09 -6.54 24.40
N PRO A 632 0.39 -7.24 25.50
CA PRO A 632 0.11 -6.74 26.85
C PRO A 632 0.74 -5.37 27.17
N THR A 633 1.89 -5.06 26.55
CA THR A 633 2.58 -3.77 26.72
C THR A 633 1.76 -2.57 26.24
N GLN A 634 0.88 -2.75 25.25
CA GLN A 634 -0.04 -1.70 24.81
C GLN A 634 -1.10 -1.38 25.87
N SER A 635 -1.66 -2.40 26.51
CA SER A 635 -2.60 -2.22 27.62
C SER A 635 -1.92 -1.56 28.82
N LEU A 636 -0.68 -2.00 29.15
CA LEU A 636 0.13 -1.37 30.20
C LEU A 636 0.45 0.09 29.87
N ALA A 637 0.71 0.41 28.60
CA ALA A 637 0.94 1.79 28.18
C ALA A 637 -0.29 2.65 28.47
N LEU A 638 -1.50 2.23 28.09
CA LEU A 638 -2.70 3.02 28.38
C LEU A 638 -2.97 3.18 29.88
N LEU A 639 -2.72 2.13 30.67
CA LEU A 639 -2.92 2.15 32.13
C LEU A 639 -1.99 3.12 32.87
N ASN A 640 -0.82 3.43 32.31
CA ASN A 640 0.21 4.22 32.99
C ASN A 640 0.52 5.55 32.29
N ASN A 641 -0.04 5.79 31.10
CA ASN A 641 0.29 6.98 30.33
C ASN A 641 -0.36 8.24 30.93
N PRO A 642 0.40 9.30 31.24
CA PRO A 642 -0.13 10.54 31.79
C PRO A 642 -1.27 11.16 30.96
N PHE A 643 -1.18 11.10 29.64
CA PHE A 643 -2.21 11.61 28.74
C PHE A 643 -3.54 10.89 28.93
N VAL A 644 -3.54 9.57 29.14
CA VAL A 644 -4.75 8.78 29.36
C VAL A 644 -5.37 9.10 30.72
N HIS A 645 -4.54 9.29 31.75
CA HIS A 645 -5.01 9.77 33.05
C HIS A 645 -5.62 11.18 32.96
N GLU A 646 -5.01 12.10 32.23
CA GLU A 646 -5.55 13.44 31.99
C GLU A 646 -6.92 13.39 31.31
N GLN A 647 -7.09 12.55 30.28
CA GLN A 647 -8.40 12.40 29.63
C GLN A 647 -9.43 11.74 30.55
N SER A 648 -9.01 10.83 31.44
CA SER A 648 -9.89 10.22 32.44
C SER A 648 -10.40 11.24 33.46
N VAL A 649 -9.52 12.13 33.93
CA VAL A 649 -9.87 13.23 34.83
C VAL A 649 -10.75 14.27 34.12
N ALA A 650 -10.45 14.58 32.86
CA ALA A 650 -11.26 15.49 32.06
C ALA A 650 -12.70 14.96 31.88
N LEU A 651 -12.85 13.67 31.56
CA LEU A 651 -14.16 13.02 31.47
C LEU A 651 -14.91 13.07 32.81
N ALA A 652 -14.25 12.74 33.92
CA ALA A 652 -14.87 12.81 35.24
C ALA A 652 -15.35 14.24 35.60
N LYS A 653 -14.56 15.27 35.29
CA LYS A 653 -14.93 16.67 35.48
C LYS A 653 -16.14 17.06 34.63
N ARG A 654 -16.18 16.61 33.37
CA ARG A 654 -17.32 16.84 32.44
C ARG A 654 -18.60 16.17 32.94
N ILE A 655 -18.51 14.98 33.53
CA ILE A 655 -19.67 14.29 34.11
C ILE A 655 -20.20 15.05 35.33
N GLY A 656 -19.28 15.42 36.24
CA GLY A 656 -19.56 16.14 37.48
C GLY A 656 -20.01 15.24 38.63
N THR A 657 -19.58 15.56 39.85
CA THR A 657 -19.86 14.77 41.07
C THR A 657 -21.19 15.10 41.75
N LYS A 658 -21.90 16.15 41.30
CA LYS A 658 -23.18 16.59 41.90
C LYS A 658 -24.37 15.73 41.48
N LYS A 659 -24.22 14.91 40.45
CA LYS A 659 -25.26 14.01 39.93
C LYS A 659 -25.41 12.76 40.79
N GLU A 660 -26.53 12.07 40.67
CA GLU A 660 -26.71 10.75 41.27
C GLU A 660 -25.68 9.76 40.70
N ARG A 661 -25.15 8.83 41.51
CA ARG A 661 -24.09 7.92 41.06
C ARG A 661 -24.49 7.09 39.84
N LYS A 662 -25.75 6.63 39.74
CA LYS A 662 -26.23 5.89 38.57
C LYS A 662 -26.24 6.77 37.30
N GLU A 663 -26.57 8.03 37.43
CA GLU A 663 -26.51 9.01 36.33
C GLU A 663 -25.05 9.28 35.90
N GLN A 664 -24.12 9.38 36.86
CA GLN A 664 -22.69 9.51 36.59
C GLN A 664 -22.16 8.32 35.78
N VAL A 665 -22.48 7.09 36.21
CA VAL A 665 -22.12 5.85 35.50
C VAL A 665 -22.70 5.83 34.09
N THR A 666 -23.98 6.15 33.93
CA THR A 666 -24.64 6.19 32.62
C THR A 666 -23.95 7.19 31.68
N HIS A 667 -23.62 8.39 32.17
CA HIS A 667 -22.94 9.40 31.37
C HIS A 667 -21.51 8.98 31.00
N ALA A 668 -20.79 8.28 31.88
CA ALA A 668 -19.47 7.74 31.59
C ALA A 668 -19.51 6.72 30.43
N TRP A 669 -20.46 5.78 30.46
CA TRP A 669 -20.65 4.80 29.39
C TRP A 669 -21.04 5.46 28.05
N ARG A 670 -21.97 6.42 28.07
CA ARG A 670 -22.36 7.15 26.85
C ARG A 670 -21.20 7.91 26.23
N SER A 671 -20.35 8.53 27.06
CA SER A 671 -19.24 9.34 26.59
C SER A 671 -18.06 8.52 26.08
N ALA A 672 -17.75 7.39 26.73
CA ALA A 672 -16.63 6.53 26.36
C ALA A 672 -17.01 5.49 25.29
N LEU A 673 -18.17 4.85 25.44
CA LEU A 673 -18.56 3.66 24.66
C LEU A 673 -19.76 3.91 23.73
N GLY A 674 -20.44 5.06 23.83
CA GLY A 674 -21.54 5.41 22.92
C GLY A 674 -22.80 4.55 23.10
N ARG A 675 -23.00 3.93 24.27
CA ARG A 675 -24.20 3.16 24.63
C ARG A 675 -24.53 3.30 26.12
N ASP A 676 -25.71 2.83 26.51
CA ASP A 676 -26.07 2.68 27.92
C ASP A 676 -25.35 1.48 28.57
N PRO A 677 -25.03 1.56 29.87
CA PRO A 677 -24.51 0.44 30.64
C PRO A 677 -25.60 -0.61 30.88
N ARG A 678 -25.19 -1.89 30.90
CA ARG A 678 -26.05 -3.02 31.30
C ARG A 678 -26.18 -3.04 32.82
N ASP A 679 -27.23 -3.68 33.36
CA ASP A 679 -27.46 -3.73 34.82
C ASP A 679 -26.25 -4.26 35.60
N ALA A 680 -25.60 -5.33 35.11
CA ALA A 680 -24.39 -5.87 35.73
C ALA A 680 -23.21 -4.87 35.72
N GLU A 681 -23.09 -4.06 34.67
CA GLU A 681 -22.07 -3.02 34.56
C GLU A 681 -22.37 -1.85 35.51
N ILE A 682 -23.64 -1.48 35.67
CA ILE A 682 -24.06 -0.47 36.66
C ILE A 682 -23.69 -0.95 38.07
N THR A 683 -24.04 -2.18 38.43
CA THR A 683 -23.73 -2.74 39.75
C THR A 683 -22.23 -2.74 40.02
N ALA A 684 -21.42 -3.21 39.06
CA ALA A 684 -19.96 -3.22 39.21
C ALA A 684 -19.38 -1.81 39.32
N ALA A 685 -19.86 -0.87 38.50
CA ALA A 685 -19.38 0.52 38.52
C ALA A 685 -19.72 1.24 39.84
N LEU A 686 -20.91 1.02 40.38
CA LEU A 686 -21.31 1.61 41.66
C LEU A 686 -20.45 1.09 42.82
N ALA A 687 -20.16 -0.22 42.83
CA ALA A 687 -19.25 -0.82 43.80
C ALA A 687 -17.82 -0.24 43.68
N HIS A 688 -17.31 -0.12 42.46
CA HIS A 688 -16.01 0.50 42.18
C HIS A 688 -15.94 1.94 42.69
N LEU A 689 -16.95 2.76 42.41
CA LEU A 689 -17.01 4.14 42.89
C LEU A 689 -17.01 4.23 44.43
N GLU A 690 -17.69 3.31 45.12
CA GLU A 690 -17.68 3.26 46.58
C GLU A 690 -16.32 2.87 47.15
N GLU A 691 -15.70 1.84 46.59
CA GLU A 691 -14.38 1.38 47.02
C GLU A 691 -13.31 2.46 46.80
N GLN A 692 -13.27 3.03 45.59
CA GLN A 692 -12.28 4.05 45.24
C GLN A 692 -12.46 5.34 46.05
N ALA A 693 -13.70 5.74 46.35
CA ALA A 693 -13.95 6.90 47.22
C ALA A 693 -13.36 6.69 48.63
N LYS A 694 -13.38 5.45 49.16
CA LYS A 694 -12.72 5.10 50.43
C LYS A 694 -11.20 5.16 50.29
N THR A 695 -10.65 4.61 49.20
CA THR A 695 -9.20 4.65 48.93
C THR A 695 -8.67 6.08 48.82
N PHE A 696 -9.44 6.98 48.20
CA PHE A 696 -9.06 8.37 48.00
C PHE A 696 -9.54 9.32 49.11
N ALA A 697 -10.05 8.82 50.23
CA ALA A 697 -10.65 9.64 51.29
C ALA A 697 -9.75 10.78 51.81
N ASN A 698 -8.43 10.61 51.75
CA ASN A 698 -7.44 11.61 52.19
C ASN A 698 -6.99 12.57 51.06
N ARG A 699 -7.50 12.43 49.84
CA ARG A 699 -7.20 13.33 48.72
C ARG A 699 -8.15 14.54 48.74
N PRO A 700 -7.78 15.65 48.08
CA PRO A 700 -8.62 16.86 48.07
C PRO A 700 -10.01 16.67 47.45
N THR A 701 -10.16 15.72 46.51
CA THR A 701 -11.40 15.53 45.73
C THR A 701 -11.74 14.04 45.58
N PRO A 702 -12.06 13.33 46.67
CA PRO A 702 -12.19 11.86 46.68
C PRO A 702 -13.23 11.33 45.69
N ASP A 703 -14.40 11.97 45.60
CA ASP A 703 -15.46 11.54 44.67
C ASP A 703 -15.08 11.78 43.21
N LEU A 704 -14.35 12.86 42.92
CA LEU A 704 -13.86 13.13 41.56
C LEU A 704 -12.75 12.14 41.17
N ASP A 705 -11.85 11.83 42.11
CA ASP A 705 -10.78 10.84 41.91
C ASP A 705 -11.35 9.44 41.70
N ALA A 706 -12.40 9.06 42.45
CA ALA A 706 -13.12 7.80 42.26
C ALA A 706 -13.79 7.73 40.87
N LEU A 707 -14.44 8.82 40.45
CA LEU A 707 -15.05 8.90 39.11
C LEU A 707 -13.99 8.89 38.00
N ALA A 708 -12.86 9.56 38.17
CA ALA A 708 -11.73 9.52 37.25
C ALA A 708 -11.14 8.11 37.14
N SER A 709 -11.08 7.36 38.25
CA SER A 709 -10.68 5.95 38.27
C SER A 709 -11.64 5.08 37.45
N LEU A 710 -12.97 5.27 37.57
CA LEU A 710 -13.94 4.58 36.72
C LEU A 710 -13.78 4.94 35.24
N CYS A 711 -13.61 6.23 34.93
CA CYS A 711 -13.35 6.68 33.55
C CYS A 711 -12.10 6.02 32.97
N HIS A 712 -11.04 5.94 33.77
CA HIS A 712 -9.79 5.29 33.38
C HIS A 712 -9.99 3.81 33.04
N VAL A 713 -10.79 3.07 33.82
CA VAL A 713 -11.18 1.69 33.50
C VAL A 713 -11.85 1.62 32.13
N LEU A 714 -12.83 2.49 31.86
CA LEU A 714 -13.57 2.49 30.59
C LEU A 714 -12.67 2.74 29.37
N LEU A 715 -11.78 3.73 29.47
CA LEU A 715 -10.84 4.08 28.38
C LEU A 715 -9.80 2.98 28.11
N ASN A 716 -9.66 2.00 29.01
CA ASN A 716 -8.78 0.84 28.88
C ASN A 716 -9.52 -0.45 28.48
N THR A 717 -10.83 -0.40 28.22
CA THR A 717 -11.60 -1.58 27.81
C THR A 717 -11.35 -1.95 26.35
N ASN A 718 -11.50 -3.23 26.01
CA ASN A 718 -11.50 -3.68 24.62
C ASN A 718 -12.59 -2.97 23.80
N GLU A 719 -13.76 -2.70 24.40
CA GLU A 719 -14.85 -2.02 23.70
C GLU A 719 -14.50 -0.57 23.30
N PHE A 720 -13.68 0.11 24.10
CA PHE A 720 -13.13 1.41 23.72
C PHE A 720 -12.11 1.29 22.58
N MET A 721 -11.22 0.29 22.68
CA MET A 721 -10.08 0.07 21.80
C MET A 721 -10.42 -0.50 20.42
N TYR A 722 -11.59 -1.12 20.27
CA TYR A 722 -12.02 -1.77 19.04
C TYR A 722 -13.25 -1.08 18.45
N VAL A 723 -13.38 -1.18 17.14
CA VAL A 723 -14.50 -0.60 16.38
C VAL A 723 -15.79 -1.42 16.53
N ASP A 724 -15.62 -2.74 16.61
CA ASP A 724 -16.63 -3.78 16.39
C ASP A 724 -16.98 -4.60 17.64
#